data_AF-A0A1I6XMB7-F1
#
_entry.id   AF-A0A1I6XMB7-F1
#
_cell.length_a   1.000
_cell.length_b   1.000
_cell.length_c   1.000
_cell.angle_alpha   90.00
_cell.angle_beta   90.00
_cell.angle_gamma   90.00
#
_symmetry.space_group_name_H-M   'P 1'
#
loop_
_entity.id
_entity.type
_entity.pdbx_description
1 polymer ?
#
loop_
_entity_poly.entity_id
_entity_poly.type
_entity_poly.pdbx_seq_one_letter_code
_entity_poly.pdbx_strand_id
1 'polypeptide(L)'
;MSRYSELMVVEKRRYKSLLFDLDQQNDVDDCYVRYHIPTEEKLVVYANNGRLSTMSLDGNGTIITDEAIYFHPSHREWGNDNRIPLSDLCHYVIFQESASDTVHLISEERDQSIFGRTVNSKDTTGSELVSMLSAIQKRIRSSNSKEQVVYEKTLAHILGIIKKNFRENGILPERSLKLLEILFAEKNFVAEVAFVLAENEYRHMDEGRYYRFVESLRYNPSVSEGLIEQLQKPDELFLVHFLQDISNPNALYMTKSLIETYTNLKESERLTLRQSVILCFLCVRFEDWTFFDELWKLVHEALPEEMRWMIQAFRARFANEKMFGVYEKLLGGKKLTFMELGWKDALGLTPLHYALILRKKEAVLDLLEQYDWRSYRSPFGRDKLVDTGYQYVFLASVLFDDIELIEEVISKTTTIFQSLERSMKQMDFFIFLEQKRMGDGNDEDCKKRIFEYEGMKREMRAEMRQLALDETKNAREKAQMIIETSHAFSRYLFYLYMDVDGLYRLMADTIAQWRVAKYKDLYFITPVDKDMGMESRVYPETEEAHFEIPEDSIENPAFRAKREERERQERAAREERFRQARAAFEEQEASESWFSREAHEDILVLKKEYRILVKQYHPDVCGGAKANRIMQAIMDERARILEAMQEA
;
A
#
# COMPACT_ATOMS: atom_id res chain seq x y z
N MET A 1 -27.46 -54.92 -13.19
CA MET A 1 -27.52 -53.45 -13.23
C MET A 1 -26.36 -52.95 -12.38
N SER A 2 -25.61 -51.97 -12.87
CA SER A 2 -24.48 -51.41 -12.12
C SER A 2 -24.97 -50.78 -10.82
N ARG A 3 -24.12 -50.82 -9.78
CA ARG A 3 -24.41 -50.27 -8.45
C ARG A 3 -24.69 -48.76 -8.52
N TYR A 4 -24.20 -48.06 -9.54
CA TYR A 4 -24.32 -46.60 -9.69
C TYR A 4 -25.65 -46.18 -10.33
N SER A 5 -26.17 -46.94 -11.30
CA SER A 5 -27.45 -46.62 -11.96
C SER A 5 -28.62 -46.64 -10.97
N GLU A 6 -28.63 -47.59 -10.04
CA GLU A 6 -29.66 -47.67 -9.00
C GLU A 6 -29.60 -46.45 -8.04
N LEU A 7 -28.41 -45.93 -7.76
CA LEU A 7 -28.23 -44.77 -6.87
C LEU A 7 -28.74 -43.47 -7.51
N MET A 8 -28.59 -43.33 -8.83
CA MET A 8 -29.06 -42.16 -9.59
C MET A 8 -30.58 -42.14 -9.76
N VAL A 9 -31.17 -43.28 -10.09
CA VAL A 9 -32.62 -43.39 -10.39
C VAL A 9 -33.48 -43.21 -9.14
N VAL A 10 -33.00 -43.62 -7.96
CA VAL A 10 -33.72 -43.44 -6.68
C VAL A 10 -33.94 -41.96 -6.33
N GLU A 11 -33.09 -41.05 -6.81
CA GLU A 11 -33.14 -39.62 -6.52
C GLU A 11 -33.80 -38.79 -7.65
N LYS A 12 -34.28 -39.44 -8.73
CA LYS A 12 -34.85 -38.80 -9.93
C LYS A 12 -35.88 -37.69 -9.64
N ARG A 13 -36.72 -37.85 -8.61
CA ARG A 13 -37.79 -36.88 -8.26
C ARG A 13 -37.26 -35.56 -7.67
N ARG A 14 -36.00 -35.49 -7.25
CA ARG A 14 -35.40 -34.27 -6.68
C ARG A 14 -34.88 -33.29 -7.74
N TYR A 15 -34.61 -33.77 -8.96
CA TYR A 15 -33.97 -32.99 -10.01
C TYR A 15 -34.98 -32.69 -11.12
N LYS A 16 -35.14 -31.41 -11.45
CA LYS A 16 -36.17 -30.92 -12.37
C LYS A 16 -35.62 -30.69 -13.78
N SER A 17 -34.34 -30.36 -13.88
CA SER A 17 -33.68 -29.99 -15.14
C SER A 17 -32.81 -31.12 -15.71
N LEU A 18 -32.40 -32.07 -14.87
CA LEU A 18 -31.72 -33.29 -15.32
C LEU A 18 -32.69 -34.27 -15.99
N LEU A 19 -32.30 -34.80 -17.15
CA LEU A 19 -33.07 -35.80 -17.89
C LEU A 19 -32.57 -37.21 -17.52
N PHE A 20 -33.51 -38.10 -17.15
CA PHE A 20 -33.22 -39.49 -16.74
C PHE A 20 -33.92 -40.49 -17.65
N ASP A 21 -33.42 -41.73 -17.65
CA ASP A 21 -33.97 -42.87 -18.40
C ASP A 21 -33.96 -42.61 -19.92
N LEU A 22 -32.77 -42.29 -20.44
CA LEU A 22 -32.57 -41.87 -21.83
C LEU A 22 -32.78 -43.00 -22.84
N ASP A 23 -32.72 -44.27 -22.41
CA ASP A 23 -32.95 -45.47 -23.23
C ASP A 23 -34.31 -45.49 -23.97
N GLN A 24 -35.24 -44.59 -23.62
CA GLN A 24 -36.55 -44.46 -24.26
C GLN A 24 -36.63 -43.32 -25.30
N GLN A 25 -35.53 -42.60 -25.56
CA GLN A 25 -35.48 -41.51 -26.54
C GLN A 25 -34.99 -42.01 -27.91
N ASN A 26 -35.49 -41.39 -29.00
CA ASN A 26 -35.21 -41.81 -30.37
C ASN A 26 -33.75 -41.53 -30.83
N ASP A 27 -32.98 -40.72 -30.09
CA ASP A 27 -31.64 -40.23 -30.50
C ASP A 27 -30.47 -40.85 -29.70
N VAL A 28 -30.72 -41.96 -28.99
CA VAL A 28 -29.73 -42.62 -28.12
C VAL A 28 -28.48 -43.09 -28.87
N ASP A 29 -28.65 -43.67 -30.06
CA ASP A 29 -27.54 -44.19 -30.86
C ASP A 29 -26.56 -43.09 -31.31
N ASP A 30 -27.07 -41.87 -31.54
CA ASP A 30 -26.27 -40.71 -31.92
C ASP A 30 -25.40 -40.22 -30.75
N CYS A 31 -25.87 -40.35 -29.51
CA CYS A 31 -25.08 -40.03 -28.31
C CYS A 31 -23.85 -40.92 -28.14
N TYR A 32 -23.97 -42.23 -28.33
CA TYR A 32 -22.83 -43.14 -28.24
C TYR A 32 -21.72 -42.77 -29.22
N VAL A 33 -22.10 -42.37 -30.44
CA VAL A 33 -21.15 -41.95 -31.48
C VAL A 33 -20.54 -40.59 -31.16
N ARG A 34 -21.36 -39.57 -30.84
CA ARG A 34 -20.90 -38.19 -30.62
C ARG A 34 -20.01 -38.03 -29.40
N TYR A 35 -20.31 -38.74 -28.31
CA TYR A 35 -19.55 -38.67 -27.07
C TYR A 35 -18.50 -39.79 -26.95
N HIS A 36 -18.33 -40.64 -27.97
CA HIS A 36 -17.42 -41.77 -27.96
C HIS A 36 -17.63 -42.72 -26.76
N ILE A 37 -18.90 -42.98 -26.42
CA ILE A 37 -19.29 -43.84 -25.29
C ILE A 37 -19.27 -45.30 -25.76
N PRO A 38 -18.69 -46.25 -25.00
CA PRO A 38 -18.79 -47.67 -25.31
C PRO A 38 -20.24 -48.16 -25.30
N THR A 39 -20.65 -48.95 -26.30
CA THR A 39 -22.02 -49.49 -26.41
C THR A 39 -22.43 -50.45 -25.28
N GLU A 40 -21.46 -50.84 -24.43
CA GLU A 40 -21.67 -51.69 -23.26
C GLU A 40 -22.16 -50.90 -22.03
N GLU A 41 -21.89 -49.59 -21.98
CA GLU A 41 -22.34 -48.70 -20.91
C GLU A 41 -23.76 -48.21 -21.18
N LYS A 42 -24.55 -47.95 -20.13
CA LYS A 42 -25.94 -47.48 -20.24
C LYS A 42 -26.05 -46.00 -19.94
N LEU A 43 -26.78 -45.25 -20.78
CA LEU A 43 -27.04 -43.82 -20.56
C LEU A 43 -28.06 -43.63 -19.43
N VAL A 44 -27.65 -42.99 -18.33
CA VAL A 44 -28.52 -42.82 -17.15
C VAL A 44 -29.07 -41.39 -17.05
N VAL A 45 -28.19 -40.40 -17.15
CA VAL A 45 -28.53 -38.98 -16.96
C VAL A 45 -27.95 -38.12 -18.07
N TYR A 46 -28.70 -37.11 -18.50
CA TYR A 46 -28.21 -36.06 -19.39
C TYR A 46 -28.52 -34.68 -18.79
N ALA A 47 -27.45 -33.89 -18.64
CA ALA A 47 -27.50 -32.49 -18.23
C ALA A 47 -27.37 -31.61 -19.47
N ASN A 48 -28.39 -30.81 -19.79
CA ASN A 48 -28.41 -29.95 -20.97
C ASN A 48 -28.55 -28.48 -20.59
N ASN A 49 -27.89 -27.58 -21.33
CA ASN A 49 -28.00 -26.14 -21.15
C ASN A 49 -29.26 -25.63 -21.88
N GLY A 50 -30.22 -25.07 -21.15
CA GLY A 50 -31.63 -24.99 -21.53
C GLY A 50 -32.06 -24.05 -22.67
N ARG A 51 -31.23 -23.76 -23.69
CA ARG A 51 -31.62 -22.83 -24.77
C ARG A 51 -31.44 -23.26 -26.22
N LEU A 52 -30.97 -24.47 -26.52
CA LEU A 52 -30.81 -24.92 -27.93
C LEU A 52 -31.50 -26.23 -28.31
N SER A 53 -32.16 -26.93 -27.40
CA SER A 53 -32.71 -28.26 -27.71
C SER A 53 -34.21 -28.36 -27.41
N THR A 54 -35.03 -27.83 -28.32
CA THR A 54 -36.24 -28.56 -28.70
C THR A 54 -35.81 -29.58 -29.75
N MET A 55 -35.39 -30.77 -29.30
CA MET A 55 -35.15 -31.98 -30.09
C MET A 55 -33.85 -32.13 -30.89
N SER A 56 -32.70 -31.78 -30.31
CA SER A 56 -31.42 -32.39 -30.70
C SER A 56 -30.41 -32.29 -29.56
N LEU A 57 -29.72 -33.40 -29.25
CA LEU A 57 -28.66 -33.48 -28.24
C LEU A 57 -27.43 -32.72 -28.75
N ASP A 58 -27.52 -31.39 -28.78
CA ASP A 58 -26.52 -30.47 -29.31
C ASP A 58 -25.39 -30.32 -28.30
N GLY A 59 -24.35 -31.16 -28.43
CA GLY A 59 -22.91 -30.87 -28.27
C GLY A 59 -22.36 -30.20 -27.00
N ASN A 60 -23.18 -29.73 -26.07
CA ASN A 60 -22.81 -28.86 -24.95
C ASN A 60 -23.35 -29.39 -23.61
N GLY A 61 -23.76 -30.66 -23.57
CA GLY A 61 -24.30 -31.31 -22.37
C GLY A 61 -23.31 -32.30 -21.74
N THR A 62 -23.60 -32.69 -20.50
CA THR A 62 -22.87 -33.75 -19.79
C THR A 62 -23.73 -35.00 -19.78
N ILE A 63 -23.18 -36.13 -20.21
CA ILE A 63 -23.81 -37.44 -20.14
C ILE A 63 -23.21 -38.21 -18.96
N ILE A 64 -24.05 -38.89 -18.18
CA ILE A 64 -23.61 -39.80 -17.13
C ILE A 64 -24.14 -41.18 -17.45
N THR A 65 -23.23 -42.14 -17.59
CA THR A 65 -23.55 -43.55 -17.77
C THR A 65 -23.58 -44.26 -16.42
N ASP A 66 -23.83 -45.57 -16.44
CA ASP A 66 -23.73 -46.42 -15.26
C ASP A 66 -22.29 -46.69 -14.81
N GLU A 67 -21.27 -46.22 -15.57
CA GLU A 67 -19.85 -46.42 -15.30
C GLU A 67 -19.01 -45.12 -15.29
N ALA A 68 -19.37 -44.08 -16.05
CA ALA A 68 -18.55 -42.87 -16.20
C ALA A 68 -19.36 -41.58 -16.51
N ILE A 69 -18.71 -40.44 -16.32
CA ILE A 69 -19.16 -39.10 -16.73
C ILE A 69 -18.48 -38.76 -18.07
N TYR A 70 -19.26 -38.28 -19.02
CA TYR A 70 -18.81 -37.85 -20.33
C TYR A 70 -19.22 -36.41 -20.61
N PHE A 71 -18.28 -35.64 -21.15
CA PHE A 71 -18.54 -34.34 -21.75
C PHE A 71 -18.20 -34.40 -23.23
N HIS A 72 -18.68 -33.43 -24.00
CA HIS A 72 -18.59 -33.50 -25.45
C HIS A 72 -17.13 -33.33 -25.94
N PRO A 73 -16.62 -34.18 -26.85
CA PRO A 73 -15.24 -34.12 -27.34
C PRO A 73 -14.82 -32.83 -28.03
N SER A 74 -15.77 -31.98 -28.43
CA SER A 74 -15.46 -30.65 -28.99
C SER A 74 -14.85 -29.70 -27.97
N HIS A 75 -15.09 -29.92 -26.66
CA HIS A 75 -14.53 -29.11 -25.59
C HIS A 75 -13.14 -29.60 -25.19
N ARG A 76 -12.18 -29.48 -26.11
CA ARG A 76 -10.78 -29.83 -25.83
C ARG A 76 -10.18 -28.98 -24.72
N GLU A 77 -10.72 -27.78 -24.48
CA GLU A 77 -10.36 -26.95 -23.34
C GLU A 77 -10.75 -27.53 -21.96
N TRP A 78 -11.63 -28.54 -21.90
CA TRP A 78 -12.07 -29.16 -20.64
C TRP A 78 -11.25 -30.38 -20.23
N GLY A 79 -10.51 -30.97 -21.16
CA GLY A 79 -9.63 -32.11 -20.91
C GLY A 79 -9.21 -32.83 -22.18
N ASN A 80 -8.10 -33.58 -22.10
CA ASN A 80 -7.63 -34.43 -23.20
C ASN A 80 -8.49 -35.69 -23.39
N ASP A 81 -9.02 -36.23 -22.29
CA ASP A 81 -9.93 -37.38 -22.28
C ASP A 81 -11.33 -36.92 -21.88
N ASN A 82 -12.33 -37.31 -22.66
CA ASN A 82 -13.72 -36.91 -22.46
C ASN A 82 -14.52 -37.85 -21.56
N ARG A 83 -13.84 -38.75 -20.84
CA ARG A 83 -14.39 -39.80 -19.98
C ARG A 83 -13.78 -39.74 -18.58
N ILE A 84 -14.62 -39.69 -17.55
CA ILE A 84 -14.22 -39.70 -16.14
C ILE A 84 -14.93 -40.86 -15.43
N PRO A 85 -14.22 -41.92 -15.01
CA PRO A 85 -14.83 -43.07 -14.34
C PRO A 85 -15.55 -42.67 -13.04
N LEU A 86 -16.74 -43.23 -12.79
CA LEU A 86 -17.45 -43.03 -11.52
C LEU A 86 -16.74 -43.70 -10.33
N SER A 87 -15.91 -44.72 -10.59
CA SER A 87 -15.00 -45.29 -9.60
C SER A 87 -14.04 -44.24 -9.03
N ASP A 88 -13.65 -43.26 -9.84
CA ASP A 88 -12.63 -42.29 -9.48
C ASP A 88 -13.24 -41.02 -8.86
N LEU A 89 -14.56 -40.96 -8.73
CA LEU A 89 -15.27 -39.76 -8.25
C LEU A 89 -14.78 -39.27 -6.88
N CYS A 90 -14.31 -40.18 -6.01
CA CYS A 90 -13.75 -39.81 -4.70
C CYS A 90 -12.35 -39.18 -4.77
N HIS A 91 -11.68 -39.19 -5.93
CA HIS A 91 -10.43 -38.47 -6.15
C HIS A 91 -10.65 -36.98 -6.49
N TYR A 92 -11.89 -36.56 -6.69
CA TYR A 92 -12.24 -35.20 -7.10
C TYR A 92 -13.12 -34.49 -6.06
N VAL A 93 -12.96 -33.17 -5.95
CA VAL A 93 -13.94 -32.27 -5.33
C VAL A 93 -14.82 -31.70 -6.42
N ILE A 94 -16.13 -31.88 -6.25
CA ILE A 94 -17.14 -31.36 -7.17
C ILE A 94 -17.46 -29.93 -6.77
N PHE A 95 -17.29 -29.00 -7.71
CA PHE A 95 -17.24 -27.58 -7.40
C PHE A 95 -17.99 -26.72 -8.44
N GLN A 96 -18.63 -25.65 -7.98
CA GLN A 96 -19.27 -24.64 -8.83
C GLN A 96 -19.23 -23.28 -8.10
N GLU A 97 -18.74 -22.21 -8.75
CA GLU A 97 -18.58 -20.89 -8.10
C GLU A 97 -19.92 -20.22 -7.82
N SER A 98 -20.83 -20.26 -8.80
CA SER A 98 -22.20 -19.75 -8.69
C SER A 98 -23.17 -20.69 -9.43
N ALA A 99 -24.47 -20.59 -9.17
CA ALA A 99 -25.47 -21.51 -9.74
C ALA A 99 -25.46 -21.55 -11.29
N SER A 100 -25.04 -20.46 -11.92
CA SER A 100 -24.90 -20.33 -13.38
C SER A 100 -23.48 -20.56 -13.92
N ASP A 101 -22.51 -20.83 -13.05
CA ASP A 101 -21.12 -21.04 -13.49
C ASP A 101 -20.87 -22.48 -13.96
N THR A 102 -19.68 -22.71 -14.50
CA THR A 102 -19.15 -24.00 -14.93
C THR A 102 -19.04 -24.94 -13.73
N VAL A 103 -19.37 -26.22 -13.93
CA VAL A 103 -19.17 -27.28 -12.95
C VAL A 103 -17.79 -27.89 -13.16
N HIS A 104 -17.00 -27.95 -12.09
CA HIS A 104 -15.63 -28.44 -12.07
C HIS A 104 -15.50 -29.72 -11.23
N LEU A 105 -14.59 -30.59 -11.65
CA LEU A 105 -14.02 -31.68 -10.87
C LEU A 105 -12.54 -31.40 -10.64
N ILE A 106 -12.18 -31.16 -9.38
CA ILE A 106 -10.84 -30.73 -8.99
C ILE A 106 -10.15 -31.88 -8.23
N SER A 107 -9.03 -32.37 -8.73
CA SER A 107 -8.14 -33.33 -8.05
C SER A 107 -6.75 -32.73 -7.86
N GLU A 108 -5.80 -33.54 -7.37
CA GLU A 108 -4.41 -33.12 -7.19
C GLU A 108 -3.74 -32.72 -8.52
N GLU A 109 -4.09 -33.39 -9.62
CA GLU A 109 -3.42 -33.22 -10.92
C GLU A 109 -4.29 -32.51 -11.97
N ARG A 110 -5.61 -32.42 -11.74
CA ARG A 110 -6.58 -32.03 -12.78
C ARG A 110 -7.63 -31.08 -12.25
N ASP A 111 -7.89 -30.03 -13.01
CA ASP A 111 -9.07 -29.15 -12.86
C ASP A 111 -9.88 -29.29 -14.15
N GLN A 112 -10.91 -30.16 -14.11
CA GLN A 112 -11.70 -30.51 -15.30
C GLN A 112 -13.09 -29.90 -15.24
N SER A 113 -13.42 -29.14 -16.26
CA SER A 113 -14.79 -28.65 -16.48
C SER A 113 -15.66 -29.77 -17.03
N ILE A 114 -16.79 -30.05 -16.42
CA ILE A 114 -17.71 -31.10 -16.89
C ILE A 114 -19.01 -30.55 -17.46
N PHE A 115 -19.39 -29.32 -17.11
CA PHE A 115 -20.60 -28.65 -17.60
C PHE A 115 -20.37 -27.14 -17.67
N GLY A 116 -20.73 -26.50 -18.79
CA GLY A 116 -20.43 -25.09 -19.04
C GLY A 116 -21.38 -24.09 -18.36
N ARG A 117 -21.00 -22.81 -18.39
CA ARG A 117 -21.81 -21.70 -17.87
C ARG A 117 -23.22 -21.65 -18.49
N THR A 118 -24.22 -21.36 -17.67
CA THR A 118 -25.60 -21.14 -18.13
C THR A 118 -25.88 -19.63 -18.18
N VAL A 119 -26.52 -19.16 -19.25
CA VAL A 119 -26.83 -17.72 -19.42
C VAL A 119 -28.12 -17.35 -18.69
N ASN A 120 -29.00 -18.32 -18.44
CA ASN A 120 -30.29 -18.11 -17.80
C ASN A 120 -30.15 -18.31 -16.29
N SER A 121 -30.39 -17.27 -15.49
CA SER A 121 -30.35 -17.34 -14.03
C SER A 121 -31.40 -18.27 -13.40
N LYS A 122 -32.38 -18.75 -14.19
CA LYS A 122 -33.35 -19.77 -13.77
C LYS A 122 -32.92 -21.20 -14.10
N ASP A 123 -31.84 -21.38 -14.84
CA ASP A 123 -31.31 -22.71 -15.18
C ASP A 123 -30.56 -23.28 -13.97
N THR A 124 -31.12 -24.33 -13.37
CA THR A 124 -30.55 -25.02 -12.20
C THR A 124 -29.78 -26.28 -12.57
N THR A 125 -29.57 -26.56 -13.85
CA THR A 125 -28.96 -27.81 -14.32
C THR A 125 -27.58 -28.06 -13.72
N GLY A 126 -26.71 -27.05 -13.70
CA GLY A 126 -25.37 -27.16 -13.11
C GLY A 126 -25.41 -27.46 -11.60
N SER A 127 -26.24 -26.75 -10.85
CA SER A 127 -26.38 -26.98 -9.40
C SER A 127 -27.05 -28.32 -9.07
N GLU A 128 -28.00 -28.77 -9.88
CA GLU A 128 -28.60 -30.10 -9.76
C GLU A 128 -27.56 -31.20 -10.05
N LEU A 129 -26.70 -31.00 -11.06
CA LEU A 129 -25.60 -31.91 -11.39
C LEU A 129 -24.60 -32.02 -10.21
N VAL A 130 -24.17 -30.90 -9.64
CA VAL A 130 -23.30 -30.86 -8.45
C VAL A 130 -23.93 -31.62 -7.29
N SER A 131 -25.22 -31.35 -7.01
CA SER A 131 -25.96 -31.98 -5.92
C SER A 131 -26.07 -33.50 -6.09
N MET A 132 -26.36 -33.95 -7.32
CA MET A 132 -26.45 -35.37 -7.64
C MET A 132 -25.10 -36.08 -7.49
N LEU A 133 -24.04 -35.55 -8.11
CA LEU A 133 -22.70 -36.13 -8.02
C LEU A 133 -22.20 -36.17 -6.57
N SER A 134 -22.45 -35.10 -5.79
CA SER A 134 -22.08 -35.06 -4.37
C SER A 134 -22.84 -36.12 -3.54
N ALA A 135 -24.13 -36.34 -3.85
CA ALA A 135 -24.92 -37.38 -3.19
C ALA A 135 -24.39 -38.79 -3.49
N ILE A 136 -24.00 -39.05 -4.74
CA ILE A 136 -23.38 -40.30 -5.16
C ILE A 136 -22.04 -40.49 -4.43
N GLN A 137 -21.17 -39.48 -4.47
CA GLN A 137 -19.88 -39.51 -3.78
C GLN A 137 -20.03 -39.81 -2.30
N LYS A 138 -20.99 -39.17 -1.60
CA LYS A 138 -21.27 -39.42 -0.18
C LYS A 138 -21.72 -40.87 0.10
N ARG A 139 -22.51 -41.48 -0.80
CA ARG A 139 -22.93 -42.88 -0.67
C ARG A 139 -21.79 -43.86 -0.95
N ILE A 140 -20.91 -43.57 -1.91
CA ILE A 140 -19.70 -44.36 -2.18
C ILE A 140 -18.81 -44.38 -0.93
N ARG A 141 -18.54 -43.19 -0.38
CA ARG A 141 -17.75 -42.98 0.83
C ARG A 141 -18.33 -43.72 2.05
N SER A 142 -19.65 -43.65 2.24
CA SER A 142 -20.33 -44.35 3.33
C SER A 142 -20.27 -45.88 3.20
N SER A 143 -20.10 -46.38 1.97
CA SER A 143 -20.10 -47.81 1.66
C SER A 143 -18.70 -48.44 1.64
N ASN A 144 -17.64 -47.65 1.45
CA ASN A 144 -16.27 -48.12 1.33
C ASN A 144 -15.30 -47.17 2.08
N SER A 145 -14.71 -47.66 3.17
CA SER A 145 -13.76 -46.88 3.97
C SER A 145 -12.49 -46.49 3.21
N LYS A 146 -12.08 -47.26 2.18
CA LYS A 146 -10.92 -46.91 1.35
C LYS A 146 -11.18 -45.63 0.54
N GLU A 147 -12.38 -45.49 -0.02
CA GLU A 147 -12.77 -44.31 -0.80
C GLU A 147 -12.91 -43.06 0.08
N GLN A 148 -13.35 -43.23 1.33
CA GLN A 148 -13.33 -42.14 2.31
C GLN A 148 -11.92 -41.61 2.53
N VAL A 149 -10.92 -42.50 2.68
CA VAL A 149 -9.51 -42.10 2.86
C VAL A 149 -8.97 -41.40 1.62
N VAL A 150 -9.32 -41.86 0.42
CA VAL A 150 -8.93 -41.21 -0.84
C VAL A 150 -9.50 -39.79 -0.91
N TYR A 151 -10.78 -39.62 -0.63
CA TYR A 151 -11.43 -38.31 -0.65
C TYR A 151 -10.83 -37.35 0.38
N GLU A 152 -10.55 -37.83 1.59
CA GLU A 152 -9.88 -37.02 2.62
C GLU A 152 -8.48 -36.57 2.17
N LYS A 153 -7.72 -37.42 1.46
CA LYS A 153 -6.43 -37.01 0.88
C LYS A 153 -6.59 -35.91 -0.16
N THR A 154 -7.56 -36.04 -1.07
CA THR A 154 -7.86 -34.99 -2.05
C THR A 154 -8.23 -33.68 -1.37
N LEU A 155 -9.06 -33.69 -0.33
CA LEU A 155 -9.40 -32.49 0.43
C LEU A 155 -8.20 -31.87 1.12
N ALA A 156 -7.35 -32.68 1.77
CA ALA A 156 -6.11 -32.21 2.39
C ALA A 156 -5.18 -31.54 1.37
N HIS A 157 -5.07 -32.12 0.17
CA HIS A 157 -4.27 -31.54 -0.92
C HIS A 157 -4.80 -30.17 -1.36
N ILE A 158 -6.11 -30.09 -1.61
CA ILE A 158 -6.77 -28.83 -2.00
C ILE A 158 -6.62 -27.78 -0.90
N LEU A 159 -6.75 -28.15 0.36
CA LEU A 159 -6.50 -27.23 1.49
C LEU A 159 -5.06 -26.73 1.49
N GLY A 160 -4.09 -27.61 1.20
CA GLY A 160 -2.69 -27.25 1.05
C GLY A 160 -2.45 -26.24 -0.07
N ILE A 161 -3.08 -26.43 -1.24
CA ILE A 161 -3.05 -25.47 -2.36
C ILE A 161 -3.66 -24.13 -1.92
N ILE A 162 -4.82 -24.13 -1.27
CA ILE A 162 -5.49 -22.91 -0.81
C ILE A 162 -4.59 -22.14 0.18
N LYS A 163 -4.02 -22.83 1.17
CA LYS A 163 -3.11 -22.23 2.15
C LYS A 163 -1.89 -21.62 1.45
N LYS A 164 -1.26 -22.35 0.52
CA LYS A 164 -0.11 -21.85 -0.25
C LYS A 164 -0.49 -20.61 -1.06
N ASN A 165 -1.58 -20.67 -1.82
CA ASN A 165 -2.05 -19.53 -2.62
C ASN A 165 -2.45 -18.34 -1.74
N PHE A 166 -2.98 -18.58 -0.55
CA PHE A 166 -3.33 -17.52 0.39
C PHE A 166 -2.09 -16.82 0.95
N ARG A 167 -0.99 -17.56 1.20
CA ARG A 167 0.30 -16.98 1.59
C ARG A 167 0.94 -16.20 0.45
N GLU A 168 0.94 -16.76 -0.76
CA GLU A 168 1.56 -16.14 -1.94
C GLU A 168 0.82 -14.89 -2.43
N ASN A 169 -0.52 -14.89 -2.37
CA ASN A 169 -1.35 -13.78 -2.87
C ASN A 169 -1.87 -12.85 -1.78
N GLY A 170 -1.74 -13.24 -0.50
CA GLY A 170 -2.23 -12.53 0.66
C GLY A 170 -3.75 -12.43 0.80
N ILE A 171 -4.52 -12.98 -0.14
CA ILE A 171 -5.99 -12.93 -0.18
C ILE A 171 -6.57 -14.31 -0.48
N LEU A 172 -7.76 -14.58 0.08
CA LEU A 172 -8.57 -15.72 -0.34
C LEU A 172 -9.50 -15.28 -1.48
N PRO A 173 -9.29 -15.77 -2.71
CA PRO A 173 -10.23 -15.49 -3.80
C PRO A 173 -11.57 -16.19 -3.54
N GLU A 174 -12.63 -15.72 -4.18
CA GLU A 174 -14.00 -16.26 -4.04
C GLU A 174 -14.05 -17.77 -4.30
N ARG A 175 -13.32 -18.24 -5.32
CA ARG A 175 -13.13 -19.67 -5.60
C ARG A 175 -12.63 -20.46 -4.38
N SER A 176 -11.64 -19.93 -3.67
CA SER A 176 -11.09 -20.57 -2.46
C SER A 176 -12.06 -20.55 -1.30
N LEU A 177 -12.81 -19.46 -1.11
CA LEU A 177 -13.85 -19.39 -0.08
C LEU A 177 -14.92 -20.46 -0.29
N LYS A 178 -15.37 -20.67 -1.54
CA LYS A 178 -16.33 -21.72 -1.89
C LYS A 178 -15.78 -23.13 -1.70
N LEU A 179 -14.52 -23.37 -2.01
CA LEU A 179 -13.88 -24.66 -1.70
C LEU A 179 -13.80 -24.88 -0.19
N LEU A 180 -13.43 -23.85 0.59
CA LEU A 180 -13.40 -23.93 2.05
C LEU A 180 -14.79 -24.21 2.64
N GLU A 181 -15.89 -23.70 2.06
CA GLU A 181 -17.26 -24.06 2.47
C GLU A 181 -17.51 -25.58 2.35
N ILE A 182 -17.03 -26.22 1.27
CA ILE A 182 -17.14 -27.68 1.07
C ILE A 182 -16.30 -28.42 2.11
N LEU A 183 -15.06 -27.99 2.35
CA LEU A 183 -14.19 -28.59 3.36
C LEU A 183 -14.73 -28.39 4.78
N PHE A 184 -15.39 -27.28 5.07
CA PHE A 184 -15.95 -26.97 6.39
C PHE A 184 -17.13 -27.87 6.78
N ALA A 185 -17.76 -28.53 5.80
CA ALA A 185 -18.79 -29.54 6.04
C ALA A 185 -18.20 -30.88 6.54
N GLU A 186 -16.90 -31.10 6.36
CA GLU A 186 -16.21 -32.35 6.71
C GLU A 186 -15.52 -32.22 8.08
N LYS A 187 -15.93 -33.07 9.03
CA LYS A 187 -15.51 -32.98 10.44
C LYS A 187 -14.00 -32.91 10.66
N ASN A 188 -13.22 -33.62 9.85
CA ASN A 188 -11.76 -33.70 9.99
C ASN A 188 -11.05 -32.39 9.61
N PHE A 189 -11.71 -31.51 8.83
CA PHE A 189 -11.11 -30.29 8.31
C PHE A 189 -11.65 -29.01 8.96
N VAL A 190 -12.72 -29.11 9.77
CA VAL A 190 -13.39 -27.96 10.41
C VAL A 190 -12.41 -27.03 11.12
N ALA A 191 -11.47 -27.59 11.89
CA ALA A 191 -10.51 -26.80 12.65
C ALA A 191 -9.56 -26.02 11.74
N GLU A 192 -8.92 -26.70 10.78
CA GLU A 192 -7.98 -26.06 9.86
C GLU A 192 -8.66 -25.01 8.97
N VAL A 193 -9.88 -25.28 8.50
CA VAL A 193 -10.66 -24.33 7.70
C VAL A 193 -11.05 -23.11 8.54
N ALA A 194 -11.46 -23.32 9.79
CA ALA A 194 -11.77 -22.23 10.71
C ALA A 194 -10.55 -21.31 10.94
N PHE A 195 -9.34 -21.87 11.10
CA PHE A 195 -8.12 -21.07 11.21
C PHE A 195 -7.83 -20.27 9.95
N VAL A 196 -7.96 -20.85 8.75
CA VAL A 196 -7.73 -20.13 7.48
C VAL A 196 -8.72 -18.98 7.29
N LEU A 197 -10.00 -19.22 7.59
CA LEU A 197 -11.05 -18.19 7.50
C LEU A 197 -10.86 -17.10 8.57
N ALA A 198 -10.53 -17.49 9.81
CA ALA A 198 -10.22 -16.56 10.88
C ALA A 198 -9.02 -15.68 10.54
N GLU A 199 -7.96 -16.25 9.98
CA GLU A 199 -6.79 -15.50 9.55
C GLU A 199 -7.17 -14.49 8.44
N ASN A 200 -8.00 -14.88 7.48
CA ASN A 200 -8.48 -13.98 6.44
C ASN A 200 -9.26 -12.79 7.03
N GLU A 201 -10.15 -13.04 8.00
CA GLU A 201 -10.88 -11.98 8.69
C GLU A 201 -9.94 -11.10 9.54
N TYR A 202 -8.99 -11.70 10.25
CA TYR A 202 -7.99 -10.99 11.04
C TYR A 202 -7.21 -9.99 10.20
N ARG A 203 -6.73 -10.39 9.01
CA ARG A 203 -5.95 -9.54 8.11
C ARG A 203 -6.64 -8.23 7.72
N HIS A 204 -7.96 -8.12 7.79
CA HIS A 204 -8.68 -6.87 7.52
C HIS A 204 -8.55 -5.84 8.66
N MET A 205 -8.08 -6.25 9.84
CA MET A 205 -7.92 -5.39 11.03
C MET A 205 -9.20 -4.68 11.46
N ASP A 206 -10.35 -5.34 11.27
CA ASP A 206 -11.65 -4.93 11.82
C ASP A 206 -12.02 -5.90 12.95
N GLU A 207 -11.76 -5.50 14.19
CA GLU A 207 -12.05 -6.31 15.38
C GLU A 207 -13.53 -6.70 15.45
N GLY A 208 -14.43 -5.77 15.12
CA GLY A 208 -15.87 -6.01 15.16
C GLY A 208 -16.31 -7.05 14.13
N ARG A 209 -15.69 -7.07 12.94
CA ARG A 209 -15.92 -8.11 11.94
C ARG A 209 -15.32 -9.46 12.36
N TYR A 210 -14.09 -9.46 12.88
CA TYR A 210 -13.42 -10.68 13.35
C TYR A 210 -14.20 -11.38 14.46
N TYR A 211 -14.55 -10.69 15.54
CA TYR A 211 -15.25 -11.31 16.66
C TYR A 211 -16.68 -11.74 16.31
N ARG A 212 -17.37 -11.04 15.38
CA ARG A 212 -18.64 -11.52 14.81
C ARG A 212 -18.48 -12.82 14.05
N PHE A 213 -17.39 -12.96 13.29
CA PHE A 213 -17.07 -14.22 12.61
C PHE A 213 -16.80 -15.34 13.62
N VAL A 214 -15.95 -15.11 14.63
CA VAL A 214 -15.67 -16.12 15.67
C VAL A 214 -16.94 -16.55 16.40
N GLU A 215 -17.81 -15.60 16.74
CA GLU A 215 -19.11 -15.90 17.35
C GLU A 215 -20.03 -16.70 16.42
N SER A 216 -19.98 -16.43 15.11
CA SER A 216 -20.75 -17.20 14.12
C SER A 216 -20.35 -18.69 14.07
N LEU A 217 -19.11 -19.03 14.42
CA LEU A 217 -18.63 -20.41 14.45
C LEU A 217 -19.32 -21.24 15.55
N ARG A 218 -19.80 -20.59 16.63
CA ARG A 218 -20.55 -21.27 17.71
C ARG A 218 -21.84 -21.92 17.24
N TYR A 219 -22.43 -21.44 16.14
CA TYR A 219 -23.63 -22.03 15.57
C TYR A 219 -23.36 -23.32 14.79
N ASN A 220 -22.10 -23.66 14.50
CA ASN A 220 -21.75 -24.90 13.84
C ASN A 220 -21.45 -26.00 14.88
N PRO A 221 -22.26 -27.08 14.95
CA PRO A 221 -22.08 -28.13 15.95
C PRO A 221 -20.79 -28.95 15.79
N SER A 222 -20.08 -28.81 14.67
CA SER A 222 -18.81 -29.50 14.43
C SER A 222 -17.59 -28.73 14.97
N VAL A 223 -17.77 -27.48 15.42
CA VAL A 223 -16.73 -26.63 15.99
C VAL A 223 -16.68 -26.88 17.51
N SER A 224 -15.50 -27.23 18.03
CA SER A 224 -15.29 -27.41 19.47
C SER A 224 -15.13 -26.08 20.20
N GLU A 225 -15.61 -25.98 21.44
CA GLU A 225 -15.41 -24.79 22.29
C GLU A 225 -13.92 -24.44 22.48
N GLY A 226 -13.04 -25.45 22.65
CA GLY A 226 -11.59 -25.20 22.78
C GLY A 226 -10.96 -24.54 21.54
N LEU A 227 -11.54 -24.73 20.35
CA LEU A 227 -11.09 -24.03 19.14
C LEU A 227 -11.54 -22.56 19.17
N ILE A 228 -12.76 -22.29 19.63
CA ILE A 228 -13.27 -20.93 19.77
C ILE A 228 -12.44 -20.15 20.80
N GLU A 229 -12.08 -20.78 21.93
CA GLU A 229 -11.18 -20.18 22.94
C GLU A 229 -9.82 -19.79 22.37
N GLN A 230 -9.23 -20.63 21.51
CA GLN A 230 -7.98 -20.28 20.81
C GLN A 230 -8.18 -19.08 19.88
N LEU A 231 -9.27 -19.06 19.11
CA LEU A 231 -9.59 -17.96 18.19
C LEU A 231 -9.93 -16.63 18.88
N GLN A 232 -10.18 -16.61 20.20
CA GLN A 232 -10.30 -15.35 20.96
C GLN A 232 -8.98 -14.59 21.06
N LYS A 233 -7.86 -15.22 20.74
CA LYS A 233 -6.53 -14.63 20.81
C LYS A 233 -5.85 -14.57 19.42
N PRO A 234 -6.39 -13.76 18.49
CA PRO A 234 -5.92 -13.76 17.12
C PRO A 234 -4.44 -13.37 16.95
N ASP A 235 -3.95 -12.44 17.78
CA ASP A 235 -2.56 -11.97 17.68
C ASP A 235 -1.56 -13.08 17.97
N GLU A 236 -1.84 -13.96 18.94
CA GLU A 236 -0.97 -15.10 19.29
C GLU A 236 -0.89 -16.11 18.12
N LEU A 237 -1.92 -16.17 17.28
CA LEU A 237 -2.05 -17.13 16.19
C LEU A 237 -1.55 -16.60 14.85
N PHE A 238 -1.87 -15.34 14.51
CA PHE A 238 -1.81 -14.86 13.14
C PHE A 238 -0.82 -13.71 12.93
N LEU A 239 -0.40 -13.00 13.98
CA LEU A 239 0.41 -11.78 13.83
C LEU A 239 1.74 -12.05 13.12
N VAL A 240 2.52 -13.02 13.62
CA VAL A 240 3.86 -13.33 13.09
C VAL A 240 3.78 -13.72 11.62
N HIS A 241 2.84 -14.60 11.29
CA HIS A 241 2.62 -15.04 9.92
C HIS A 241 2.17 -13.90 9.00
N PHE A 242 1.31 -13.01 9.49
CA PHE A 242 0.89 -11.85 8.71
C PHE A 242 2.07 -10.88 8.48
N LEU A 243 2.92 -10.65 9.49
CA LEU A 243 4.14 -9.85 9.38
C LEU A 243 5.13 -10.46 8.37
N GLN A 244 5.30 -11.78 8.36
CA GLN A 244 6.14 -12.47 7.36
C GLN A 244 5.61 -12.23 5.94
N ASP A 245 4.30 -12.38 5.73
CA ASP A 245 3.69 -12.18 4.42
C ASP A 245 3.83 -10.72 3.95
N ILE A 246 3.53 -9.74 4.80
CA ILE A 246 3.65 -8.32 4.45
C ILE A 246 5.08 -7.79 4.47
N SER A 247 6.08 -8.53 4.97
CA SER A 247 7.49 -8.11 4.94
C SER A 247 8.28 -8.68 3.75
N ASN A 248 7.65 -9.48 2.87
CA ASN A 248 8.29 -10.00 1.67
C ASN A 248 8.33 -8.98 0.49
N PRO A 249 9.45 -8.29 0.20
CA PRO A 249 9.48 -7.25 -0.83
C PRO A 249 9.12 -7.75 -2.24
N ASN A 250 9.28 -9.05 -2.50
CA ASN A 250 8.99 -9.68 -3.79
C ASN A 250 7.50 -9.99 -3.96
N ALA A 251 6.72 -9.95 -2.88
CA ALA A 251 5.27 -10.04 -2.93
C ALA A 251 4.72 -8.71 -3.50
N LEU A 252 4.36 -8.73 -4.78
CA LEU A 252 3.92 -7.57 -5.56
C LEU A 252 2.43 -7.22 -5.40
N TYR A 253 1.69 -7.93 -4.54
CA TYR A 253 0.26 -7.73 -4.47
C TYR A 253 -0.10 -6.50 -3.63
N MET A 254 -0.54 -5.44 -4.30
CA MET A 254 -1.32 -4.36 -3.69
C MET A 254 -2.79 -4.76 -3.79
N THR A 255 -3.19 -5.76 -2.99
CA THR A 255 -4.57 -6.25 -3.03
C THR A 255 -5.53 -5.25 -2.41
N LYS A 256 -6.78 -5.29 -2.86
CA LYS A 256 -7.89 -4.55 -2.24
C LYS A 256 -7.94 -4.79 -0.72
N SER A 257 -7.66 -6.03 -0.28
CA SER A 257 -7.59 -6.39 1.13
C SER A 257 -6.51 -5.61 1.90
N LEU A 258 -5.27 -5.52 1.40
CA LEU A 258 -4.22 -4.74 2.08
C LEU A 258 -4.54 -3.23 2.13
N ILE A 259 -5.19 -2.70 1.09
CA ILE A 259 -5.65 -1.29 1.08
C ILE A 259 -6.72 -1.08 2.14
N GLU A 260 -7.68 -2.01 2.25
CA GLU A 260 -8.71 -1.98 3.30
C GLU A 260 -8.07 -2.09 4.69
N THR A 261 -7.12 -3.00 4.91
CA THR A 261 -6.36 -3.13 6.16
C THR A 261 -5.67 -1.82 6.53
N TYR A 262 -4.95 -1.21 5.57
CA TYR A 262 -4.25 0.05 5.77
C TYR A 262 -5.22 1.17 6.15
N THR A 263 -6.36 1.24 5.46
CA THR A 263 -7.39 2.25 5.69
C THR A 263 -8.02 2.08 7.07
N ASN A 264 -8.42 0.86 7.44
CA ASN A 264 -9.02 0.55 8.75
C ASN A 264 -8.09 0.94 9.90
N LEU A 265 -6.81 0.59 9.81
CA LEU A 265 -5.81 0.98 10.81
C LEU A 265 -5.61 2.51 10.83
N LYS A 266 -5.50 3.17 9.68
CA LYS A 266 -5.30 4.62 9.61
C LYS A 266 -6.51 5.41 10.13
N GLU A 267 -7.72 4.88 9.98
CA GLU A 267 -8.98 5.48 10.48
C GLU A 267 -9.30 5.12 11.94
N SER A 268 -8.56 4.20 12.55
CA SER A 268 -8.74 3.86 13.96
C SER A 268 -8.22 4.99 14.86
N GLU A 269 -9.03 5.43 15.83
CA GLU A 269 -8.66 6.52 16.76
C GLU A 269 -7.46 6.12 17.64
N ARG A 270 -7.44 4.87 18.09
CA ARG A 270 -6.36 4.28 18.88
C ARG A 270 -5.84 3.04 18.19
N LEU A 271 -4.54 2.82 18.32
CA LEU A 271 -3.85 1.66 17.80
C LEU A 271 -3.16 0.93 18.93
N THR A 272 -3.27 -0.39 18.98
CA THR A 272 -2.38 -1.19 19.82
C THR A 272 -0.95 -1.13 19.26
N LEU A 273 0.06 -1.45 20.07
CA LEU A 273 1.44 -1.54 19.57
C LEU A 273 1.57 -2.59 18.45
N ARG A 274 0.84 -3.72 18.55
CA ARG A 274 0.81 -4.76 17.50
C ARG A 274 0.23 -4.24 16.19
N GLN A 275 -0.92 -3.56 16.25
CA GLN A 275 -1.52 -2.87 15.10
C GLN A 275 -0.59 -1.81 14.52
N SER A 276 0.13 -1.08 15.38
CA SER A 276 1.10 -0.07 14.97
C SER A 276 2.30 -0.68 14.24
N VAL A 277 2.77 -1.86 14.65
CA VAL A 277 3.81 -2.61 13.92
C VAL A 277 3.31 -3.00 12.53
N ILE A 278 2.11 -3.59 12.42
CA ILE A 278 1.50 -3.91 11.11
C ILE A 278 1.42 -2.64 10.25
N LEU A 279 0.94 -1.53 10.81
CA LEU A 279 0.81 -0.27 10.11
C LEU A 279 2.16 0.26 9.64
N CYS A 280 3.24 0.15 10.41
CA CYS A 280 4.60 0.48 9.97
C CYS A 280 5.02 -0.30 8.71
N PHE A 281 4.79 -1.62 8.67
CA PHE A 281 5.08 -2.44 7.48
C PHE A 281 4.24 -1.99 6.27
N LEU A 282 2.95 -1.72 6.49
CA LEU A 282 2.07 -1.23 5.43
C LEU A 282 2.51 0.15 4.92
N CYS A 283 2.87 1.10 5.80
CA CYS A 283 3.35 2.42 5.37
C CYS A 283 4.60 2.34 4.49
N VAL A 284 5.54 1.44 4.81
CA VAL A 284 6.72 1.18 3.96
C VAL A 284 6.28 0.69 2.58
N ARG A 285 5.31 -0.24 2.50
CA ARG A 285 4.80 -0.74 1.21
C ARG A 285 4.05 0.30 0.38
N PHE A 286 3.16 1.05 1.03
CA PHE A 286 2.35 2.09 0.40
C PHE A 286 3.13 3.39 0.15
N GLU A 287 4.41 3.45 0.53
CA GLU A 287 5.27 4.64 0.41
C GLU A 287 4.72 5.88 1.15
N ASP A 288 3.92 5.68 2.21
CA ASP A 288 3.43 6.78 3.05
C ASP A 288 4.49 7.15 4.10
N TRP A 289 5.62 7.69 3.61
CA TRP A 289 6.79 8.02 4.43
C TRP A 289 6.48 9.08 5.49
N THR A 290 5.62 10.04 5.15
CA THR A 290 5.20 11.09 6.08
C THR A 290 4.48 10.48 7.28
N PHE A 291 3.51 9.60 7.04
CA PHE A 291 2.78 8.94 8.11
C PHE A 291 3.66 7.94 8.86
N PHE A 292 4.55 7.22 8.16
CA PHE A 292 5.53 6.34 8.79
C PHE A 292 6.40 7.10 9.79
N ASP A 293 6.97 8.25 9.41
CA ASP A 293 7.85 9.02 10.28
C ASP A 293 7.11 9.61 11.49
N GLU A 294 5.83 9.99 11.34
CA GLU A 294 4.98 10.42 12.43
C GLU A 294 4.65 9.28 13.40
N LEU A 295 4.25 8.12 12.88
CA LEU A 295 3.96 6.93 13.67
C LEU A 295 5.22 6.44 14.39
N TRP A 296 6.34 6.36 13.69
CA TRP A 296 7.62 5.88 14.21
C TRP A 296 8.08 6.68 15.43
N LYS A 297 7.95 8.02 15.39
CA LYS A 297 8.27 8.89 16.54
C LYS A 297 7.51 8.53 17.81
N LEU A 298 6.29 8.00 17.69
CA LEU A 298 5.46 7.61 18.83
C LEU A 298 5.77 6.19 19.33
N VAL A 299 6.03 5.25 18.42
CA VAL A 299 6.10 3.82 18.79
C VAL A 299 7.50 3.29 19.02
N HIS A 300 8.53 3.87 18.42
CA HIS A 300 9.86 3.26 18.40
C HIS A 300 10.43 3.02 19.81
N GLU A 301 10.21 3.92 20.77
CA GLU A 301 10.70 3.75 22.14
C GLU A 301 10.01 2.61 22.89
N ALA A 302 8.72 2.37 22.61
CA ALA A 302 7.91 1.34 23.24
C ALA A 302 8.10 -0.06 22.63
N LEU A 303 8.66 -0.14 21.42
CA LEU A 303 8.88 -1.42 20.75
C LEU A 303 10.15 -2.12 21.25
N PRO A 304 10.14 -3.47 21.34
CA PRO A 304 11.34 -4.26 21.52
C PRO A 304 12.40 -3.93 20.47
N GLU A 305 13.67 -4.03 20.85
CA GLU A 305 14.76 -3.65 19.96
C GLU A 305 14.75 -4.47 18.66
N GLU A 306 14.48 -5.76 18.76
CA GLU A 306 14.39 -6.70 17.64
C GLU A 306 13.32 -6.27 16.64
N MET A 307 12.16 -5.83 17.13
CA MET A 307 11.07 -5.30 16.29
C MET A 307 11.49 -4.02 15.58
N ARG A 308 12.21 -3.13 16.28
CA ARG A 308 12.73 -1.91 15.64
C ARG A 308 13.67 -2.25 14.49
N TRP A 309 14.62 -3.16 14.73
CA TRP A 309 15.56 -3.61 13.71
C TRP A 309 14.84 -4.28 12.55
N MET A 310 13.82 -5.10 12.81
CA MET A 310 13.05 -5.79 11.78
C MET A 310 12.31 -4.82 10.84
N ILE A 311 11.64 -3.81 11.40
CA ILE A 311 10.93 -2.78 10.61
C ILE A 311 11.91 -1.97 9.76
N GLN A 312 13.03 -1.55 10.35
CA GLN A 312 14.02 -0.73 9.64
C GLN A 312 14.77 -1.52 8.57
N ALA A 313 15.05 -2.80 8.82
CA ALA A 313 15.60 -3.71 7.83
C ALA A 313 14.65 -3.93 6.65
N PHE A 314 13.35 -4.12 6.93
CA PHE A 314 12.34 -4.23 5.86
C PHE A 314 12.28 -2.94 5.03
N ARG A 315 12.28 -1.77 5.68
CA ARG A 315 12.35 -0.46 5.01
C ARG A 315 13.57 -0.36 4.11
N ALA A 316 14.76 -0.72 4.63
CA ALA A 316 16.00 -0.67 3.86
C ALA A 316 15.96 -1.62 2.66
N ARG A 317 15.49 -2.85 2.86
CA ARG A 317 15.34 -3.86 1.80
C ARG A 317 14.39 -3.40 0.71
N PHE A 318 13.23 -2.89 1.09
CA PHE A 318 12.22 -2.42 0.16
C PHE A 318 12.72 -1.22 -0.68
N ALA A 319 13.47 -0.30 -0.07
CA ALA A 319 14.10 0.80 -0.78
C ALA A 319 15.17 0.33 -1.78
N ASN A 320 16.02 -0.62 -1.38
CA ASN A 320 17.06 -1.18 -2.25
C ASN A 320 16.49 -1.97 -3.42
N GLU A 321 15.44 -2.78 -3.22
CA GLU A 321 14.79 -3.56 -4.28
C GLU A 321 14.21 -2.63 -5.37
N LYS A 322 13.60 -1.50 -4.99
CA LYS A 322 13.12 -0.50 -5.95
C LYS A 322 14.28 0.14 -6.72
N MET A 323 15.34 0.50 -6.00
CA MET A 323 16.53 1.08 -6.62
C MET A 323 17.30 0.07 -7.49
N PHE A 324 17.13 -1.24 -7.28
CA PHE A 324 17.67 -2.26 -8.17
C PHE A 324 17.08 -2.15 -9.59
N GLY A 325 15.76 -1.93 -9.71
CA GLY A 325 15.13 -1.68 -11.01
C GLY A 325 15.66 -0.42 -11.71
N VAL A 326 15.97 0.63 -10.94
CA VAL A 326 16.63 1.84 -11.45
C VAL A 326 18.05 1.52 -11.92
N TYR A 327 18.81 0.79 -11.13
CA TYR A 327 20.16 0.34 -11.47
C TYR A 327 20.20 -0.45 -12.78
N GLU A 328 19.30 -1.44 -12.96
CA GLU A 328 19.22 -2.23 -14.19
C GLU A 328 18.87 -1.37 -15.41
N LYS A 329 17.96 -0.40 -15.26
CA LYS A 329 17.61 0.54 -16.34
C LYS A 329 18.78 1.43 -16.72
N LEU A 330 19.51 1.95 -15.74
CA LEU A 330 20.70 2.78 -15.97
C LEU A 330 21.81 1.99 -16.68
N LEU A 331 22.06 0.74 -16.27
CA LEU A 331 23.00 -0.13 -16.97
C LEU A 331 22.58 -0.43 -18.40
N GLY A 332 21.29 -0.69 -18.61
CA GLY A 332 20.69 -0.98 -19.92
C GLY A 332 20.46 0.24 -20.81
N GLY A 333 20.81 1.46 -20.37
CA GLY A 333 20.61 2.70 -21.12
C GLY A 333 19.13 3.06 -21.35
N LYS A 334 18.24 2.57 -20.49
CA LYS A 334 16.80 2.86 -20.55
C LYS A 334 16.48 4.13 -19.76
N LYS A 335 15.50 4.91 -20.25
CA LYS A 335 15.03 6.11 -19.54
C LYS A 335 14.26 5.74 -18.28
N LEU A 336 14.42 6.55 -17.24
CA LEU A 336 13.65 6.46 -16.00
C LEU A 336 12.32 7.20 -16.14
N THR A 337 11.32 6.74 -15.39
CA THR A 337 10.04 7.43 -15.25
C THR A 337 10.14 8.56 -14.21
N PHE A 338 9.21 9.52 -14.26
CA PHE A 338 9.23 10.65 -13.31
C PHE A 338 9.16 10.22 -11.83
N MET A 339 8.42 9.15 -11.53
CA MET A 339 8.34 8.60 -10.16
C MET A 339 9.69 8.06 -9.70
N GLU A 340 10.39 7.34 -10.58
CA GLU A 340 11.69 6.74 -10.28
C GLU A 340 12.77 7.78 -9.97
N LEU A 341 12.68 8.98 -10.55
CA LEU A 341 13.61 10.09 -10.29
C LEU A 341 13.61 10.54 -8.81
N GLY A 342 12.47 10.40 -8.14
CA GLY A 342 12.32 10.76 -6.72
C GLY A 342 12.72 9.66 -5.73
N TRP A 343 13.05 8.45 -6.20
CA TRP A 343 13.36 7.32 -5.35
C TRP A 343 14.73 7.46 -4.65
N LYS A 344 14.86 6.76 -3.53
CA LYS A 344 16.09 6.71 -2.73
C LYS A 344 16.31 5.29 -2.22
N ASP A 345 17.56 4.86 -2.17
CA ASP A 345 17.93 3.60 -1.53
C ASP A 345 17.96 3.74 0.00
N ALA A 346 18.31 2.67 0.71
CA ALA A 346 18.43 2.68 2.17
C ALA A 346 19.54 3.62 2.69
N LEU A 347 20.54 3.94 1.86
CA LEU A 347 21.60 4.89 2.18
C LEU A 347 21.18 6.34 1.87
N GLY A 348 20.04 6.57 1.24
CA GLY A 348 19.59 7.89 0.79
C GLY A 348 20.21 8.34 -0.53
N LEU A 349 20.86 7.44 -1.27
CA LEU A 349 21.37 7.67 -2.62
C LEU A 349 20.21 7.70 -3.63
N THR A 350 20.32 8.60 -4.60
CA THR A 350 19.29 8.86 -5.63
C THR A 350 19.71 8.28 -6.98
N PRO A 351 18.82 8.24 -7.99
CA PRO A 351 19.20 7.82 -9.34
C PRO A 351 20.40 8.59 -9.92
N LEU A 352 20.53 9.88 -9.61
CA LEU A 352 21.69 10.67 -10.03
C LEU A 352 23.00 10.22 -9.35
N HIS A 353 22.96 9.84 -8.05
CA HIS A 353 24.12 9.23 -7.39
C HIS A 353 24.53 7.94 -8.10
N TYR A 354 23.56 7.08 -8.42
CA TYR A 354 23.78 5.81 -9.12
C TYR A 354 24.41 6.03 -10.50
N ALA A 355 23.90 6.97 -11.29
CA ALA A 355 24.45 7.28 -12.61
C ALA A 355 25.90 7.79 -12.53
N LEU A 356 26.23 8.60 -11.50
CA LEU A 356 27.58 9.07 -11.23
C LEU A 356 28.51 7.91 -10.83
N ILE A 357 28.09 7.05 -9.88
CA ILE A 357 28.88 5.89 -9.42
C ILE A 357 29.13 4.90 -10.56
N LEU A 358 28.13 4.65 -11.39
CA LEU A 358 28.23 3.81 -12.60
C LEU A 358 29.06 4.44 -13.74
N ARG A 359 29.48 5.71 -13.58
CA ARG A 359 30.25 6.48 -14.56
C ARG A 359 29.59 6.57 -15.94
N LYS A 360 28.26 6.61 -15.98
CA LYS A 360 27.45 6.68 -17.22
C LYS A 360 27.18 8.13 -17.59
N LYS A 361 28.12 8.78 -18.29
CA LYS A 361 28.04 10.20 -18.68
C LYS A 361 26.70 10.57 -19.34
N GLU A 362 26.25 9.79 -20.32
CA GLU A 362 24.99 10.05 -21.05
C GLU A 362 23.76 10.01 -20.13
N ALA A 363 23.71 9.05 -19.21
CA ALA A 363 22.63 8.93 -18.23
C ALA A 363 22.66 10.10 -17.23
N VAL A 364 23.83 10.55 -16.80
CA VAL A 364 23.97 11.73 -15.93
C VAL A 364 23.36 12.95 -16.60
N LEU A 365 23.71 13.24 -17.86
CA LEU A 365 23.19 14.39 -18.59
C LEU A 365 21.66 14.31 -18.78
N ASP A 366 21.13 13.15 -19.17
CA ASP A 366 19.68 12.94 -19.34
C ASP A 366 18.92 13.16 -18.01
N LEU A 367 19.47 12.72 -16.87
CA LEU A 367 18.87 12.92 -15.55
C LEU A 367 18.90 14.39 -15.10
N LEU A 368 19.99 15.12 -15.36
CA LEU A 368 20.12 16.53 -15.00
C LEU A 368 19.12 17.43 -15.74
N GLU A 369 18.66 17.02 -16.92
CA GLU A 369 17.63 17.73 -17.68
C GLU A 369 16.20 17.43 -17.19
N GLN A 370 15.96 16.21 -16.68
CA GLN A 370 14.61 15.74 -16.37
C GLN A 370 14.09 16.11 -14.97
N TYR A 371 14.97 16.44 -14.02
CA TYR A 371 14.58 16.63 -12.62
C TYR A 371 15.35 17.78 -11.93
N ASP A 372 14.71 18.46 -10.97
CA ASP A 372 15.37 19.50 -10.17
C ASP A 372 16.06 18.92 -8.94
N TRP A 373 17.34 18.63 -9.11
CA TRP A 373 18.18 17.99 -8.09
C TRP A 373 18.62 18.94 -6.96
N ARG A 374 18.36 20.25 -7.07
CA ARG A 374 18.73 21.26 -6.05
C ARG A 374 17.96 21.09 -4.73
N SER A 375 16.82 20.42 -4.79
CA SER A 375 15.94 20.18 -3.63
C SER A 375 16.43 19.03 -2.74
N TYR A 376 17.40 18.24 -3.20
CA TYR A 376 17.93 17.11 -2.44
C TYR A 376 18.60 17.58 -1.14
N ARG A 377 18.31 16.86 -0.06
CA ARG A 377 18.99 17.01 1.23
C ARG A 377 19.55 15.67 1.65
N SER A 378 20.81 15.66 2.09
CA SER A 378 21.40 14.44 2.62
C SER A 378 20.69 14.01 3.91
N PRO A 379 20.75 12.71 4.26
CA PRO A 379 20.23 12.23 5.54
C PRO A 379 20.95 12.84 6.76
N PHE A 380 22.13 13.46 6.57
CA PHE A 380 23.04 13.83 7.66
C PHE A 380 23.47 15.30 7.62
N GLY A 381 22.57 16.24 7.31
CA GLY A 381 22.91 17.67 7.20
C GLY A 381 23.59 18.34 8.42
N ARG A 382 23.65 17.67 9.59
CA ARG A 382 24.41 18.12 10.77
C ARG A 382 25.88 17.66 10.78
N ASP A 383 26.22 16.61 10.04
CA ASP A 383 27.56 16.07 9.93
C ASP A 383 28.21 16.51 8.62
N LYS A 384 28.99 17.60 8.68
CA LYS A 384 29.54 18.25 7.48
C LYS A 384 30.43 17.33 6.64
N LEU A 385 31.16 16.40 7.27
CA LEU A 385 32.05 15.49 6.55
C LEU A 385 31.25 14.45 5.77
N VAL A 386 30.27 13.83 6.40
CA VAL A 386 29.38 12.85 5.75
C VAL A 386 28.50 13.54 4.72
N ASP A 387 27.94 14.71 5.03
CA ASP A 387 27.10 15.50 4.12
C ASP A 387 27.83 15.86 2.82
N THR A 388 29.11 16.23 2.91
CA THR A 388 29.96 16.45 1.72
C THR A 388 29.99 15.21 0.82
N GLY A 389 30.08 14.01 1.41
CA GLY A 389 30.12 12.75 0.68
C GLY A 389 28.88 12.50 -0.17
N TYR A 390 27.72 13.06 0.19
CA TYR A 390 26.46 12.95 -0.58
C TYR A 390 26.26 14.05 -1.63
N GLN A 391 27.18 15.02 -1.74
CA GLN A 391 27.00 16.09 -2.71
C GLN A 391 27.30 15.59 -4.13
N TYR A 392 26.37 15.82 -5.07
CA TYR A 392 26.56 15.44 -6.47
C TYR A 392 27.84 16.01 -7.07
N VAL A 393 28.17 17.26 -6.73
CA VAL A 393 29.41 17.93 -7.17
C VAL A 393 30.65 17.21 -6.63
N PHE A 394 30.61 16.77 -5.37
CA PHE A 394 31.71 16.00 -4.78
C PHE A 394 31.90 14.68 -5.53
N LEU A 395 30.84 13.89 -5.74
CA LEU A 395 30.93 12.64 -6.50
C LEU A 395 31.43 12.88 -7.93
N ALA A 396 30.87 13.86 -8.65
CA ALA A 396 31.25 14.15 -10.02
C ALA A 396 32.75 14.54 -10.11
N SER A 397 33.23 15.37 -9.18
CA SER A 397 34.63 15.83 -9.14
C SER A 397 35.64 14.74 -8.80
N VAL A 398 35.21 13.72 -8.06
CA VAL A 398 36.04 12.57 -7.66
C VAL A 398 36.04 11.49 -8.74
N LEU A 399 34.90 11.24 -9.39
CA LEU A 399 34.71 10.11 -10.31
C LEU A 399 34.96 10.46 -11.78
N PHE A 400 34.93 11.74 -12.15
CA PHE A 400 35.14 12.21 -13.53
C PHE A 400 36.28 13.23 -13.60
N ASP A 401 37.00 13.20 -14.72
CA ASP A 401 37.98 14.22 -15.10
C ASP A 401 37.44 15.23 -16.13
N ASP A 402 36.20 15.02 -16.57
CA ASP A 402 35.53 15.86 -17.57
C ASP A 402 34.95 17.12 -16.92
N ILE A 403 35.64 18.25 -17.10
CA ILE A 403 35.23 19.53 -16.52
C ILE A 403 33.88 20.01 -17.06
N GLU A 404 33.53 19.70 -18.32
CA GLU A 404 32.26 20.14 -18.91
C GLU A 404 31.09 19.41 -18.26
N LEU A 405 31.26 18.12 -17.95
CA LEU A 405 30.27 17.37 -17.18
C LEU A 405 30.13 17.91 -15.76
N ILE A 406 31.24 18.22 -15.10
CA ILE A 406 31.23 18.77 -13.73
C ILE A 406 30.54 20.14 -13.71
N GLU A 407 30.81 21.01 -14.68
CA GLU A 407 30.12 22.30 -14.84
C GLU A 407 28.59 22.12 -14.93
N GLU A 408 28.12 21.16 -15.74
CA GLU A 408 26.70 20.86 -15.88
C GLU A 408 26.09 20.34 -14.57
N VAL A 409 26.79 19.43 -13.88
CA VAL A 409 26.37 18.94 -12.55
C VAL A 409 26.25 20.11 -11.56
N ILE A 410 27.24 21.01 -11.50
CA ILE A 410 27.20 22.16 -10.59
C ILE A 410 26.03 23.09 -10.93
N SER A 411 25.87 23.42 -12.21
CA SER A 411 24.77 24.24 -12.73
C SER A 411 23.40 23.75 -12.29
N LYS A 412 23.17 22.43 -12.39
CA LYS A 412 21.85 21.81 -12.21
C LYS A 412 21.59 21.33 -10.79
N THR A 413 22.62 21.12 -9.98
CA THR A 413 22.46 20.58 -8.62
C THR A 413 22.72 21.62 -7.53
N THR A 414 23.35 22.76 -7.85
CA THR A 414 23.67 23.81 -6.87
C THR A 414 23.03 25.15 -7.22
N THR A 415 23.10 26.08 -6.27
CA THR A 415 22.72 27.48 -6.46
C THR A 415 23.88 28.38 -6.88
N ILE A 416 25.11 27.85 -6.88
CA ILE A 416 26.35 28.63 -7.05
C ILE A 416 26.34 29.39 -8.39
N PHE A 417 25.89 28.73 -9.46
CA PHE A 417 25.85 29.33 -10.80
C PHE A 417 24.57 30.10 -11.12
N GLN A 418 23.57 30.14 -10.24
CA GLN A 418 22.25 30.70 -10.59
C GLN A 418 22.30 32.18 -10.98
N SER A 419 23.15 32.98 -10.34
CA SER A 419 23.32 34.40 -10.70
C SER A 419 23.95 34.53 -12.09
N LEU A 420 25.05 33.82 -12.34
CA LEU A 420 25.78 33.83 -13.61
C LEU A 420 24.91 33.31 -14.77
N GLU A 421 24.15 32.24 -14.57
CA GLU A 421 23.22 31.72 -15.58
C GLU A 421 22.11 32.71 -15.92
N ARG A 422 21.55 33.41 -14.92
CA ARG A 422 20.53 34.44 -15.15
C ARG A 422 21.12 35.58 -15.97
N SER A 423 22.33 36.02 -15.64
CA SER A 423 23.03 37.06 -16.38
C SER A 423 23.38 36.63 -17.81
N MET A 424 23.80 35.37 -18.02
CA MET A 424 24.03 34.83 -19.37
C MET A 424 22.75 34.78 -20.21
N LYS A 425 21.62 34.35 -19.63
CA LYS A 425 20.31 34.38 -20.31
C LYS A 425 19.86 35.80 -20.66
N GLN A 426 20.16 36.78 -19.81
CA GLN A 426 19.92 38.19 -20.12
C GLN A 426 20.77 38.65 -21.31
N MET A 427 22.04 38.26 -21.38
CA MET A 427 22.89 38.56 -22.54
C MET A 427 22.37 37.90 -23.82
N ASP A 428 21.90 36.66 -23.74
CA ASP A 428 21.28 35.97 -24.89
C ASP A 428 20.03 36.70 -25.40
N PHE A 429 19.22 37.24 -24.48
CA PHE A 429 18.07 38.06 -24.84
C PHE A 429 18.49 39.38 -25.51
N PHE A 430 19.53 40.05 -25.01
CA PHE A 430 20.06 41.27 -25.64
C PHE A 430 20.65 41.01 -27.02
N ILE A 431 21.41 39.92 -27.18
CA ILE A 431 21.94 39.48 -28.48
C ILE A 431 20.77 39.23 -29.46
N PHE A 432 19.74 38.51 -29.04
CA PHE A 432 18.56 38.24 -29.86
C PHE A 432 17.84 39.53 -30.29
N LEU A 433 17.67 40.49 -29.38
CA LEU A 433 17.03 41.77 -29.69
C LEU A 433 17.82 42.58 -30.72
N GLU A 434 19.15 42.63 -30.59
CA GLU A 434 20.01 43.35 -31.53
C GLU A 434 20.09 42.64 -32.89
N GLN A 435 20.11 41.32 -32.93
CA GLN A 435 20.01 40.53 -34.18
C GLN A 435 18.69 40.81 -34.91
N LYS A 436 17.57 40.89 -34.17
CA LYS A 436 16.27 41.23 -34.72
C LYS A 436 16.18 42.68 -35.22
N ARG A 437 16.90 43.61 -34.58
CA ARG A 437 17.01 45.01 -35.02
C ARG A 437 17.82 45.17 -36.30
N MET A 438 18.84 44.34 -36.50
CA MET A 438 19.63 44.32 -37.75
C MET A 438 18.82 43.89 -38.97
N GLY A 439 17.94 42.87 -38.84
CA GLY A 439 17.27 42.27 -40.00
C GLY A 439 18.28 41.75 -41.03
N ASP A 440 18.07 42.04 -42.32
CA ASP A 440 19.05 41.78 -43.42
C ASP A 440 20.03 42.96 -43.64
N GLY A 441 19.96 43.99 -42.79
CA GLY A 441 20.73 45.23 -42.91
C GLY A 441 22.11 45.16 -42.27
N ASN A 442 23.08 45.84 -42.87
CA ASN A 442 24.47 45.91 -42.43
C ASN A 442 24.68 47.07 -41.42
N ASP A 443 24.04 47.01 -40.25
CA ASP A 443 24.18 48.02 -39.18
C ASP A 443 25.39 47.72 -38.27
N GLU A 444 26.45 48.50 -38.42
CA GLU A 444 27.71 48.34 -37.67
C GLU A 444 27.56 48.60 -36.16
N ASP A 445 26.62 49.46 -35.73
CA ASP A 445 26.42 49.74 -34.30
C ASP A 445 25.76 48.54 -33.60
N CYS A 446 24.82 47.88 -34.27
CA CYS A 446 24.20 46.65 -33.78
C CYS A 446 25.22 45.50 -33.71
N LYS A 447 26.11 45.35 -34.71
CA LYS A 447 27.18 44.35 -34.66
C LYS A 447 28.14 44.59 -33.51
N LYS A 448 28.51 45.85 -33.24
CA LYS A 448 29.38 46.20 -32.13
C LYS A 448 28.75 45.83 -30.78
N ARG A 449 27.46 46.13 -30.58
CA ARG A 449 26.73 45.74 -29.36
C ARG A 449 26.62 44.22 -29.19
N ILE A 450 26.35 43.48 -30.26
CA ILE A 450 26.35 42.00 -30.22
C ILE A 450 27.73 41.48 -29.81
N PHE A 451 28.81 42.01 -30.40
CA PHE A 451 30.18 41.62 -30.05
C PHE A 451 30.51 41.92 -28.58
N GLU A 452 30.06 43.06 -28.05
CA GLU A 452 30.20 43.42 -26.63
C GLU A 452 29.45 42.44 -25.73
N TYR A 453 28.18 42.12 -26.03
CA TYR A 453 27.40 41.15 -25.25
C TYR A 453 27.96 39.72 -25.33
N GLU A 454 28.47 39.31 -26.50
CA GLU A 454 29.19 38.04 -26.66
C GLU A 454 30.51 38.02 -25.88
N GLY A 455 31.20 39.17 -25.78
CA GLY A 455 32.36 39.36 -24.91
C GLY A 455 32.02 39.13 -23.44
N MET A 456 31.00 39.83 -22.93
CA MET A 456 30.52 39.69 -21.55
C MET A 456 30.05 38.26 -21.24
N LYS A 457 29.37 37.61 -22.19
CA LYS A 457 28.95 36.20 -22.05
C LYS A 457 30.15 35.25 -21.96
N ARG A 458 31.21 35.49 -22.73
CA ARG A 458 32.45 34.69 -22.66
C ARG A 458 33.16 34.88 -21.32
N GLU A 459 33.21 36.08 -20.79
CA GLU A 459 33.79 36.37 -19.47
C GLU A 459 33.03 35.63 -18.36
N MET A 460 31.70 35.70 -18.33
CA MET A 460 30.88 34.97 -17.36
C MET A 460 31.06 33.45 -17.46
N ARG A 461 31.20 32.91 -18.68
CA ARG A 461 31.47 31.48 -18.88
C ARG A 461 32.86 31.07 -18.40
N ALA A 462 33.86 31.95 -18.57
CA ALA A 462 35.20 31.72 -18.04
C ALA A 462 35.20 31.74 -16.50
N GLU A 463 34.43 32.63 -15.88
CA GLU A 463 34.24 32.67 -14.42
C GLU A 463 33.57 31.39 -13.91
N MET A 464 32.49 30.91 -14.55
CA MET A 464 31.86 29.63 -14.20
C MET A 464 32.85 28.47 -14.27
N ARG A 465 33.68 28.43 -15.32
CA ARG A 465 34.71 27.40 -15.48
C ARG A 465 35.77 27.46 -14.39
N GLN A 466 36.21 28.66 -14.00
CA GLN A 466 37.16 28.82 -12.91
C GLN A 466 36.58 28.34 -11.58
N LEU A 467 35.32 28.70 -11.28
CA LEU A 467 34.62 28.23 -10.09
C LEU A 467 34.46 26.69 -10.09
N ALA A 468 34.15 26.09 -11.23
CA ALA A 468 34.08 24.63 -11.36
C ALA A 468 35.44 23.95 -11.08
N LEU A 469 36.53 24.54 -11.56
CA LEU A 469 37.90 24.05 -11.27
C LEU A 469 38.23 24.16 -9.79
N ASP A 470 37.87 25.28 -9.14
CA ASP A 470 38.10 25.50 -7.71
C ASP A 470 37.29 24.51 -6.87
N GLU A 471 36.02 24.27 -7.21
CA GLU A 471 35.17 23.26 -6.56
C GLU A 471 35.70 21.84 -6.77
N THR A 472 36.18 21.52 -7.97
CA THR A 472 36.78 20.21 -8.27
C THR A 472 38.02 19.97 -7.41
N LYS A 473 38.89 20.99 -7.28
CA LYS A 473 40.07 20.91 -6.43
C LYS A 473 39.68 20.73 -4.96
N ASN A 474 38.74 21.53 -4.46
CA ASN A 474 38.23 21.43 -3.09
C ASN A 474 37.62 20.05 -2.79
N ALA A 475 36.82 19.51 -3.72
CA ALA A 475 36.24 18.18 -3.59
C ALA A 475 37.32 17.08 -3.51
N ARG A 476 38.36 17.16 -4.34
CA ARG A 476 39.48 16.21 -4.32
C ARG A 476 40.29 16.29 -3.03
N GLU A 477 40.52 17.49 -2.50
CA GLU A 477 41.16 17.69 -1.18
C GLU A 477 40.32 17.07 -0.06
N LYS A 478 38.99 17.29 -0.06
CA LYS A 478 38.07 16.66 0.89
C LYS A 478 38.00 15.14 0.74
N ALA A 479 38.11 14.61 -0.48
CA ALA A 479 38.16 13.16 -0.70
C ALA A 479 39.41 12.56 -0.07
N GLN A 480 40.57 13.21 -0.19
CA GLN A 480 41.79 12.80 0.50
C GLN A 480 41.61 12.80 2.02
N MET A 481 40.97 13.84 2.57
CA MET A 481 40.62 13.87 3.99
C MET A 481 39.73 12.68 4.38
N ILE A 482 38.69 12.36 3.60
CA ILE A 482 37.80 11.21 3.85
C ILE A 482 38.58 9.89 3.87
N ILE A 483 39.50 9.69 2.92
CA ILE A 483 40.36 8.49 2.85
C ILE A 483 41.24 8.37 4.10
N GLU A 484 41.78 9.48 4.58
CA GLU A 484 42.67 9.53 5.75
C GLU A 484 41.90 9.51 7.07
N THR A 485 40.59 9.75 7.07
CA THR A 485 39.79 9.75 8.31
C THR A 485 39.65 8.35 8.91
N SER A 486 39.52 8.30 10.24
CA SER A 486 39.05 7.11 10.96
C SER A 486 37.52 6.96 10.97
N HIS A 487 36.78 7.78 10.22
CA HIS A 487 35.33 7.81 10.26
C HIS A 487 34.72 6.67 9.43
N ALA A 488 34.22 5.65 10.13
CA ALA A 488 33.85 4.37 9.53
C ALA A 488 32.79 4.48 8.42
N PHE A 489 31.75 5.28 8.62
CA PHE A 489 30.67 5.46 7.64
C PHE A 489 31.12 6.24 6.40
N SER A 490 32.05 7.19 6.54
CA SER A 490 32.52 7.99 5.40
C SER A 490 33.42 7.15 4.49
N ARG A 491 34.25 6.29 5.11
CA ARG A 491 35.04 5.29 4.39
C ARG A 491 34.16 4.28 3.67
N TYR A 492 33.02 3.90 4.26
CA TYR A 492 32.05 3.02 3.62
C TYR A 492 31.46 3.62 2.35
N LEU A 493 30.93 4.84 2.45
CA LEU A 493 30.35 5.54 1.31
C LEU A 493 31.38 5.69 0.19
N PHE A 494 32.61 6.08 0.54
CA PHE A 494 33.69 6.21 -0.42
C PHE A 494 34.05 4.87 -1.07
N TYR A 495 34.08 3.77 -0.30
CA TYR A 495 34.25 2.42 -0.85
C TYR A 495 33.17 2.07 -1.87
N LEU A 496 31.89 2.32 -1.55
CA LEU A 496 30.78 2.07 -2.47
C LEU A 496 30.86 2.90 -3.76
N TYR A 497 31.36 4.13 -3.69
CA TYR A 497 31.52 4.98 -4.88
C TYR A 497 32.63 4.50 -5.80
N MET A 498 33.64 3.82 -5.26
CA MET A 498 34.78 3.31 -6.01
C MET A 498 34.59 1.87 -6.50
N ASP A 499 33.70 1.11 -5.87
CA ASP A 499 33.44 -0.30 -6.17
C ASP A 499 32.02 -0.51 -6.69
N VAL A 500 31.88 -0.57 -8.02
CA VAL A 500 30.60 -0.83 -8.70
C VAL A 500 30.03 -2.20 -8.33
N ASP A 501 30.89 -3.21 -8.11
CA ASP A 501 30.45 -4.54 -7.70
C ASP A 501 29.91 -4.51 -6.26
N GLY A 502 30.51 -3.67 -5.40
CA GLY A 502 30.00 -3.39 -4.06
C GLY A 502 28.60 -2.79 -4.06
N LEU A 503 28.33 -1.86 -4.99
CA LEU A 503 26.99 -1.29 -5.18
C LEU A 503 25.99 -2.36 -5.66
N TYR A 504 26.39 -3.22 -6.60
CA TYR A 504 25.54 -4.32 -7.09
C TYR A 504 25.17 -5.28 -5.96
N ARG A 505 26.15 -5.73 -5.16
CA ARG A 505 25.94 -6.65 -4.03
C ARG A 505 24.97 -6.09 -2.98
N LEU A 506 25.01 -4.78 -2.72
CA LEU A 506 24.08 -4.12 -1.80
C LEU A 506 22.59 -4.26 -2.20
N MET A 507 22.33 -4.54 -3.47
CA MET A 507 20.98 -4.73 -4.01
C MET A 507 20.65 -6.18 -4.37
N ALA A 508 21.61 -6.91 -4.95
CA ALA A 508 21.37 -8.22 -5.55
C ALA A 508 21.67 -9.41 -4.62
N ASP A 509 22.45 -9.20 -3.56
CA ASP A 509 22.76 -10.28 -2.63
C ASP A 509 21.50 -10.77 -1.91
N THR A 510 21.53 -12.01 -1.43
CA THR A 510 20.39 -12.61 -0.73
C THR A 510 20.35 -12.20 0.75
N ILE A 511 19.23 -12.44 1.43
CA ILE A 511 19.06 -12.14 2.87
C ILE A 511 20.19 -12.76 3.72
N ALA A 512 20.64 -13.97 3.37
CA ALA A 512 21.72 -14.68 4.06
C ALA A 512 23.10 -14.00 3.91
N GLN A 513 23.24 -13.11 2.93
CA GLN A 513 24.47 -12.38 2.61
C GLN A 513 24.41 -10.92 3.08
N TRP A 514 23.34 -10.53 3.79
CA TRP A 514 23.14 -9.17 4.28
C TRP A 514 23.29 -9.03 5.79
N ARG A 515 23.80 -7.87 6.20
CA ARG A 515 23.68 -7.33 7.55
C ARG A 515 22.96 -6.00 7.49
N VAL A 516 22.18 -5.73 8.52
CA VAL A 516 21.56 -4.43 8.71
C VAL A 516 22.49 -3.65 9.62
N ALA A 517 23.04 -2.55 9.11
CA ALA A 517 23.90 -1.65 9.85
C ALA A 517 23.14 -0.38 10.20
N LYS A 518 23.52 0.22 11.33
CA LYS A 518 22.96 1.48 11.82
C LYS A 518 24.06 2.51 11.99
N TYR A 519 23.81 3.69 11.48
CA TYR A 519 24.63 4.88 11.72
C TYR A 519 23.72 6.05 12.09
N LYS A 520 23.81 6.49 13.36
CA LYS A 520 22.87 7.45 13.97
C LYS A 520 21.42 6.95 13.78
N ASP A 521 20.58 7.71 13.10
CA ASP A 521 19.17 7.39 12.86
C ASP A 521 18.92 6.65 11.52
N LEU A 522 19.97 6.39 10.74
CA LEU A 522 19.88 5.70 9.45
C LEU A 522 20.17 4.20 9.61
N TYR A 523 19.29 3.38 9.03
CA TYR A 523 19.45 1.93 8.92
C TYR A 523 19.59 1.56 7.45
N PHE A 524 20.60 0.75 7.14
CA PHE A 524 20.90 0.36 5.76
C PHE A 524 21.46 -1.05 5.69
N ILE A 525 21.40 -1.63 4.50
CA ILE A 525 21.90 -2.98 4.22
C ILE A 525 23.35 -2.91 3.76
N THR A 526 24.16 -3.86 4.22
CA THR A 526 25.55 -4.04 3.80
C THR A 526 25.88 -5.53 3.67
N PRO A 527 26.81 -5.92 2.79
CA PRO A 527 27.27 -7.31 2.69
C PRO A 527 27.87 -7.85 3.99
N VAL A 528 27.61 -9.14 4.31
CA VAL A 528 28.07 -9.81 5.54
C VAL A 528 29.60 -9.87 5.67
N ASP A 529 30.32 -9.90 4.55
CA ASP A 529 31.79 -9.97 4.52
C ASP A 529 32.48 -8.62 4.86
N LYS A 530 31.71 -7.53 4.96
CA LYS A 530 32.22 -6.21 5.30
C LYS A 530 31.96 -5.89 6.76
N ASP A 531 33.01 -5.96 7.58
CA ASP A 531 32.97 -5.38 8.91
C ASP A 531 33.23 -3.87 8.83
N MET A 532 32.25 -3.13 9.31
CA MET A 532 32.18 -1.68 9.17
C MET A 532 32.49 -0.95 10.47
N GLY A 533 32.75 -1.66 11.58
CA GLY A 533 32.94 -1.02 12.89
C GLY A 533 31.73 -0.19 13.36
N MET A 534 30.55 -0.47 12.81
CA MET A 534 29.26 0.15 13.14
C MET A 534 28.35 -0.88 13.80
N GLU A 535 27.36 -0.40 14.56
CA GLU A 535 26.32 -1.26 15.12
C GLU A 535 25.62 -1.99 13.96
N SER A 536 25.70 -3.31 13.95
CA SER A 536 25.11 -4.14 12.90
C SER A 536 24.57 -5.44 13.45
N ARG A 537 23.50 -5.94 12.82
CA ARG A 537 22.89 -7.22 13.13
C ARG A 537 22.75 -8.04 11.87
N VAL A 538 23.00 -9.35 11.98
CA VAL A 538 22.59 -10.29 10.94
C VAL A 538 21.07 -10.38 11.02
N TYR A 539 20.39 -10.14 9.91
CA TYR A 539 18.95 -10.23 9.86
C TYR A 539 18.54 -11.69 10.15
N PRO A 540 17.64 -11.95 11.11
CA PRO A 540 17.36 -13.33 11.50
C PRO A 540 16.71 -14.12 10.36
N GLU A 541 17.09 -15.38 10.22
CA GLU A 541 16.26 -16.42 9.60
C GLU A 541 14.98 -16.52 10.43
N THR A 542 13.90 -16.00 9.87
CA THR A 542 12.58 -15.91 10.50
C THR A 542 11.91 -17.27 10.59
N GLU A 543 12.42 -18.20 11.39
CA GLU A 543 11.67 -19.43 11.68
C GLU A 543 10.98 -19.43 13.05
N GLU A 544 11.51 -18.83 14.13
CA GLU A 544 10.87 -19.01 15.45
C GLU A 544 11.06 -17.84 16.45
N ALA A 545 11.10 -16.58 15.98
CA ALA A 545 11.15 -15.46 16.90
C ALA A 545 9.74 -15.13 17.44
N HIS A 546 9.41 -15.65 18.62
CA HIS A 546 8.28 -15.18 19.41
C HIS A 546 8.64 -13.81 20.01
N PHE A 547 8.01 -12.74 19.51
CA PHE A 547 8.22 -11.39 20.01
C PHE A 547 7.12 -11.03 21.00
N GLU A 548 7.49 -10.80 22.26
CA GLU A 548 6.56 -10.23 23.24
C GLU A 548 6.40 -8.73 22.98
N ILE A 549 5.38 -8.37 22.21
CA ILE A 549 4.97 -6.97 22.01
C ILE A 549 4.00 -6.60 23.14
N PRO A 550 4.27 -5.52 23.91
CA PRO A 550 3.38 -5.08 24.98
C PRO A 550 1.97 -4.75 24.47
N GLU A 551 0.97 -4.90 25.34
CA GLU A 551 -0.45 -4.60 25.03
C GLU A 551 -0.82 -3.12 25.19
N ASP A 552 0.16 -2.23 25.01
CA ASP A 552 -0.08 -0.81 25.12
C ASP A 552 -0.84 -0.29 23.89
N SER A 553 -1.58 0.81 24.10
CA SER A 553 -2.29 1.53 23.02
C SER A 553 -1.80 2.96 22.92
N ILE A 554 -1.72 3.46 21.69
CA ILE A 554 -1.32 4.82 21.37
C ILE A 554 -2.43 5.53 20.59
N GLU A 555 -2.50 6.86 20.74
CA GLU A 555 -3.36 7.70 19.91
C GLU A 555 -2.80 7.75 18.50
N ASN A 556 -3.64 7.50 17.50
CA ASN A 556 -3.23 7.50 16.10
C ASN A 556 -2.78 8.90 15.67
N PRO A 557 -1.62 9.04 14.98
CA PRO A 557 -1.13 10.32 14.47
C PRO A 557 -2.18 11.15 13.71
N ALA A 558 -3.03 10.51 12.90
CA ALA A 558 -4.06 11.19 12.11
C ALA A 558 -5.10 11.90 12.99
N PHE A 559 -5.46 11.30 14.12
CA PHE A 559 -6.44 11.86 15.06
C PHE A 559 -5.82 12.93 15.95
N ARG A 560 -4.57 12.70 16.39
CA ARG A 560 -3.80 13.72 17.11
C ARG A 560 -3.70 15.01 16.29
N ALA A 561 -3.35 14.91 15.01
CA ALA A 561 -3.25 16.08 14.12
C ALA A 561 -4.60 16.80 13.95
N LYS A 562 -5.70 16.06 13.75
CA LYS A 562 -7.06 16.63 13.66
C LYS A 562 -7.49 17.34 14.95
N ARG A 563 -7.16 16.76 16.10
CA ARG A 563 -7.45 17.37 17.41
C ARG A 563 -6.64 18.65 17.61
N GLU A 564 -5.34 18.61 17.34
CA GLU A 564 -4.48 19.79 17.43
C GLU A 564 -4.92 20.92 16.48
N GLU A 565 -5.39 20.57 15.28
CA GLU A 565 -5.97 21.52 14.32
C GLU A 565 -7.28 22.13 14.86
N ARG A 566 -8.18 21.30 15.39
CA ARG A 566 -9.43 21.78 16.01
C ARG A 566 -9.14 22.72 17.19
N GLU A 567 -8.20 22.35 18.06
CA GLU A 567 -7.78 23.21 19.17
C GLU A 567 -7.17 24.53 18.66
N ARG A 568 -6.40 24.51 17.57
CA ARG A 568 -5.88 25.73 16.92
C ARG A 568 -6.99 26.60 16.34
N GLN A 569 -7.97 26.01 15.66
CA GLN A 569 -9.13 26.73 15.10
C GLN A 569 -10.01 27.33 16.21
N GLU A 570 -10.24 26.60 17.30
CA GLU A 570 -10.99 27.10 18.46
C GLU A 570 -10.25 28.25 19.15
N ARG A 571 -8.91 28.18 19.27
CA ARG A 571 -8.09 29.29 19.77
C ARG A 571 -8.14 30.51 18.85
N ALA A 572 -7.97 30.32 17.54
CA ALA A 572 -8.06 31.40 16.57
C ALA A 572 -9.45 32.07 16.55
N ALA A 573 -10.52 31.28 16.62
CA ALA A 573 -11.88 31.79 16.72
C ALA A 573 -12.11 32.57 18.03
N ARG A 574 -11.51 32.13 19.13
CA ARG A 574 -11.55 32.84 20.41
C ARG A 574 -10.80 34.17 20.34
N GLU A 575 -9.60 34.20 19.75
CA GLU A 575 -8.82 35.41 19.55
C GLU A 575 -9.53 36.41 18.62
N GLU A 576 -10.18 35.94 17.56
CA GLU A 576 -10.95 36.78 16.66
C GLU A 576 -12.19 37.36 17.35
N ARG A 577 -12.88 36.58 18.20
CA ARG A 577 -13.96 37.10 19.06
C ARG A 577 -13.46 38.17 20.01
N PHE A 578 -12.28 38.00 20.60
CA PHE A 578 -11.66 39.04 21.43
C PHE A 578 -11.29 40.29 20.63
N ARG A 579 -10.80 40.13 19.39
CA ARG A 579 -10.48 41.24 18.49
C ARG A 579 -11.73 42.02 18.07
N GLN A 580 -12.81 41.33 17.72
CA GLN A 580 -14.10 41.95 17.39
C GLN A 580 -14.70 42.67 18.60
N ALA A 581 -14.64 42.07 19.79
CA ALA A 581 -15.07 42.73 21.02
C ALA A 581 -14.25 44.00 21.31
N ARG A 582 -12.94 43.99 21.02
CA ARG A 582 -12.07 45.16 21.17
C ARG A 582 -12.32 46.25 20.12
N ALA A 583 -12.63 45.89 18.88
CA ALA A 583 -12.97 46.84 17.82
C ALA A 583 -14.34 47.52 18.09
N ALA A 584 -15.34 46.74 18.51
CA ALA A 584 -16.63 47.29 18.96
C ALA A 584 -16.46 48.22 20.17
N PHE A 585 -15.50 47.91 21.05
CA PHE A 585 -15.14 48.75 22.18
C PHE A 585 -14.52 50.10 21.75
N GLU A 586 -13.66 50.13 20.73
CA GLU A 586 -13.05 51.36 20.21
C GLU A 586 -14.06 52.27 19.47
N GLU A 587 -15.07 51.70 18.79
CA GLU A 587 -16.18 52.47 18.20
C GLU A 587 -17.11 53.09 19.26
N GLN A 588 -17.30 52.43 20.41
CA GLN A 588 -18.22 52.88 21.45
C GLN A 588 -17.60 53.90 22.43
N GLU A 589 -16.26 53.88 22.62
CA GLU A 589 -15.52 54.94 23.36
C GLU A 589 -15.56 56.30 22.62
N ALA A 590 -15.94 56.31 21.32
CA ALA A 590 -16.16 57.51 20.52
C ALA A 590 -17.60 58.08 20.61
N SER A 591 -18.51 57.42 21.32
CA SER A 591 -19.88 57.89 21.58
C SER A 591 -19.92 58.84 22.78
N GLU A 592 -20.68 59.94 22.68
CA GLU A 592 -20.81 60.93 23.78
C GLU A 592 -21.61 60.40 24.99
N SER A 593 -22.33 59.28 24.87
CA SER A 593 -23.14 58.68 25.94
C SER A 593 -23.18 57.14 25.82
N TRP A 594 -23.20 56.44 26.96
CA TRP A 594 -23.29 54.98 27.03
C TRP A 594 -24.72 54.44 26.90
N PHE A 595 -25.73 55.28 27.14
CA PHE A 595 -27.15 54.91 27.15
C PHE A 595 -27.93 55.61 26.03
N SER A 596 -28.96 54.96 25.52
CA SER A 596 -29.82 55.58 24.50
C SER A 596 -30.60 56.78 25.06
N ARG A 597 -31.11 57.66 24.19
CA ARG A 597 -32.00 58.75 24.63
C ARG A 597 -33.27 58.24 25.32
N GLU A 598 -33.78 57.09 24.87
CA GLU A 598 -34.95 56.44 25.49
C GLU A 598 -34.65 55.98 26.92
N ALA A 599 -33.42 55.52 27.19
CA ALA A 599 -32.98 55.18 28.54
C ALA A 599 -32.84 56.38 29.48
N HIS A 600 -32.75 57.61 28.95
CA HIS A 600 -32.78 58.84 29.75
C HIS A 600 -34.20 59.24 30.17
N GLU A 601 -35.24 58.64 29.59
CA GLU A 601 -36.64 58.95 29.86
C GLU A 601 -37.41 57.77 30.50
N ASP A 602 -37.02 56.51 30.23
CA ASP A 602 -37.65 55.31 30.78
C ASP A 602 -36.69 54.44 31.62
N ILE A 603 -37.01 54.28 32.91
CA ILE A 603 -36.24 53.49 33.88
C ILE A 603 -36.17 51.98 33.53
N LEU A 604 -37.16 51.42 32.85
CA LEU A 604 -37.17 50.02 32.44
C LEU A 604 -36.18 49.78 31.30
N VAL A 605 -36.11 50.75 30.36
CA VAL A 605 -35.14 50.74 29.26
C VAL A 605 -33.72 50.91 29.81
N LEU A 606 -33.50 51.85 30.73
CA LEU A 606 -32.22 52.04 31.41
C LEU A 606 -31.72 50.78 32.14
N LYS A 607 -32.61 50.08 32.86
CA LYS A 607 -32.26 48.83 33.55
C LYS A 607 -31.90 47.72 32.57
N LYS A 608 -32.58 47.67 31.41
CA LYS A 608 -32.33 46.66 30.37
C LYS A 608 -30.99 46.91 29.68
N GLU A 609 -30.73 48.14 29.25
CA GLU A 609 -29.47 48.54 28.61
C GLU A 609 -28.28 48.38 29.56
N TYR A 610 -28.43 48.81 30.82
CA TYR A 610 -27.40 48.62 31.84
C TYR A 610 -27.02 47.13 32.00
N ARG A 611 -27.99 46.22 32.08
CA ARG A 611 -27.70 44.77 32.17
C ARG A 611 -26.93 44.24 30.97
N ILE A 612 -27.17 44.78 29.78
CA ILE A 612 -26.45 44.40 28.56
C ILE A 612 -25.01 44.90 28.66
N LEU A 613 -24.82 46.18 29.01
CA LEU A 613 -23.50 46.80 29.18
C LEU A 613 -22.66 46.12 30.28
N VAL A 614 -23.26 45.77 31.43
CA VAL A 614 -22.56 45.04 32.50
C VAL A 614 -22.11 43.67 32.00
N LYS A 615 -22.94 42.92 31.28
CA LYS A 615 -22.53 41.61 30.75
C LYS A 615 -21.38 41.72 29.75
N GLN A 616 -21.32 42.81 29.01
CA GLN A 616 -20.32 43.03 27.96
C GLN A 616 -19.00 43.57 28.51
N TYR A 617 -19.04 44.43 29.52
CA TYR A 617 -17.88 45.21 30.00
C TYR A 617 -17.48 44.90 31.46
N HIS A 618 -18.03 43.85 32.07
CA HIS A 618 -17.63 43.45 33.43
C HIS A 618 -16.11 43.17 33.48
N PRO A 619 -15.40 43.59 34.54
CA PRO A 619 -13.97 43.34 34.69
C PRO A 619 -13.56 41.87 34.56
N ASP A 620 -14.43 40.94 34.98
CA ASP A 620 -14.20 39.50 34.88
C ASP A 620 -14.26 38.96 33.43
N VAL A 621 -14.88 39.70 32.51
CA VAL A 621 -15.03 39.33 31.10
C VAL A 621 -13.91 39.94 30.25
N CYS A 622 -13.57 41.21 30.49
CA CYS A 622 -12.62 41.95 29.65
C CYS A 622 -11.20 42.00 30.22
N GLY A 623 -11.02 41.86 31.54
CA GLY A 623 -9.71 41.89 32.21
C GLY A 623 -9.01 43.26 32.20
N GLY A 624 -8.38 43.62 33.33
CA GLY A 624 -7.44 44.73 33.41
C GLY A 624 -7.99 46.07 33.92
N ALA A 625 -7.06 46.99 34.21
CA ALA A 625 -7.35 48.27 34.86
C ALA A 625 -8.23 49.22 34.02
N LYS A 626 -8.28 49.05 32.68
CA LYS A 626 -9.12 49.85 31.78
C LYS A 626 -10.60 49.46 31.90
N ALA A 627 -10.92 48.16 32.01
CA ALA A 627 -12.30 47.65 32.19
C ALA A 627 -12.96 48.19 33.47
N ASN A 628 -12.20 48.28 34.56
CA ASN A 628 -12.69 48.88 35.82
C ASN A 628 -13.10 50.35 35.65
N ARG A 629 -12.31 51.15 34.92
CA ARG A 629 -12.63 52.58 34.69
C ARG A 629 -13.88 52.76 33.84
N ILE A 630 -14.10 51.88 32.87
CA ILE A 630 -15.27 51.91 31.98
C ILE A 630 -16.53 51.51 32.75
N MET A 631 -16.47 50.42 33.51
CA MET A 631 -17.60 50.00 34.34
C MET A 631 -17.97 51.11 35.33
N GLN A 632 -16.98 51.82 35.88
CA GLN A 632 -17.22 52.98 36.72
C GLN A 632 -17.89 54.14 35.96
N ALA A 633 -17.43 54.46 34.75
CA ALA A 633 -18.07 55.49 33.91
C ALA A 633 -19.53 55.15 33.55
N ILE A 634 -19.84 53.89 33.24
CA ILE A 634 -21.20 53.41 32.96
C ILE A 634 -22.07 53.50 34.22
N MET A 635 -21.52 53.14 35.38
CA MET A 635 -22.21 53.28 36.67
C MET A 635 -22.48 54.74 37.03
N ASP A 636 -21.52 55.63 36.80
CA ASP A 636 -21.61 57.07 37.08
C ASP A 636 -22.59 57.78 36.13
N GLU A 637 -22.63 57.40 34.84
CA GLU A 637 -23.63 57.91 33.91
C GLU A 637 -25.03 57.41 34.28
N ARG A 638 -25.19 56.12 34.62
CA ARG A 638 -26.47 55.60 35.10
C ARG A 638 -26.95 56.31 36.37
N ALA A 639 -26.04 56.61 37.29
CA ALA A 639 -26.37 57.36 38.50
C ALA A 639 -26.88 58.76 38.15
N ARG A 640 -26.19 59.48 37.26
CA ARG A 640 -26.62 60.80 36.76
C ARG A 640 -27.99 60.77 36.09
N ILE A 641 -28.27 59.75 35.28
CA ILE A 641 -29.60 59.58 34.65
C ILE A 641 -30.68 59.34 35.71
N LEU A 642 -30.41 58.50 36.70
CA LEU A 642 -31.36 58.23 37.78
C LEU A 642 -31.62 59.46 38.67
N GLU A 643 -30.61 60.28 38.91
CA GLU A 643 -30.76 61.55 39.63
C GLU A 643 -31.61 62.55 38.81
N ALA A 644 -31.32 62.70 37.51
CA ALA A 644 -32.11 63.57 36.64
C ALA A 644 -33.58 63.14 36.52
N MET A 645 -33.85 61.83 36.54
CA MET A 645 -35.22 61.28 36.57
C MET A 645 -35.95 61.48 37.90
N GLN A 646 -35.25 61.77 39.00
CA GLN A 646 -35.85 62.04 40.32
C GLN A 646 -36.12 63.53 40.54
N GLU A 647 -35.41 64.41 39.83
CA GLU A 647 -35.60 65.86 39.87
C GLU A 647 -36.62 66.39 38.84
N ALA A 648 -37.02 65.56 37.88
CA ALA A 648 -38.09 65.80 36.90
C ALA A 648 -39.44 65.25 37.40
#